data_AF-A0AAN6GPI8-F1
#
_entry.id   AF-A0AAN6GPI8-F1
#
_cell.length_a   1.000
_cell.length_b   1.000
_cell.length_c   1.000
_cell.angle_alpha   90.00
_cell.angle_beta   90.00
_cell.angle_gamma   90.00
#
_symmetry.space_group_name_H-M   'P 1'
#
loop_
_entity.id
_entity.type
_entity.pdbx_description
1 polymer ?
#
loop_
_entity_poly.entity_id
_entity_poly.type
_entity_poly.pdbx_seq_one_letter_code
_entity_poly.pdbx_strand_id
1 'polypeptide(L)'
;MASARVGPVPTLVDRRTAMHAILRAMYTDPDEGGNDSRGSSPGPARPINTSTALPIIGAAWSEQIHVHTVPVSGISILRHNVRKELEYLTRVEAKQAAARDESSDTAADAAISSNAPFLENLWNCVQHHVLADPPVSDLTSYVPLVRTDEELPDASVAPPPPLKIDVVSGAGRRWVRLFTLKPSSLLQEFRLVEAEEADASSDDEEGEQNLPSGARSTLNGDPKIGHGSTSFAFDAAAQRSSLMNTAIELRKAADRAMSDSSSSGPSSPIEIELILTRLDWPAILPLTKPTGSKHMRDCTEDERYRLRVHAILEVLSKIPGLNICTSSSASYLRNPPTTRLINPSFVPKDIVQHGRLERHLNLDLSALVALTSDIVHGEGIAPHGGTVEQCRRLFHTIPPYKMTSSEEEPEAPRSKLNVASGAHGRALAEQLWRECCETIEDGGDFLHGMIRPSPSCDGSKSVRVVLWATRESVDKFLDIVELVAGTEERKRALALFGQIETRSGSIEETRKAFWHGSKWSSDHQLLESIQLPIQIFGENSCPNMQFNDPLSHDFAQDLDIIARRGIAVQEKFSSLSNSSTFEPADHGAPSPSPLGSVPTKHTLRSLLAGAEHGMTTLTTNFTSIRWVVRQWPGAGETASPNPAPPTAKDKSANSLPTLPESLGLIGKYYINLERAEALPRVQEAVVWCLHPRSFSEQMRLQARATTEQQMNSKRP
;
A
#
# COMPACT_ATOMS: atom_id res chain seq x y z
N MET A 1 46.11 7.65 -19.24
CA MET A 1 45.47 8.18 -18.01
C MET A 1 44.33 9.10 -18.41
N ALA A 2 43.14 8.55 -18.65
CA ALA A 2 41.92 9.35 -18.73
C ALA A 2 41.35 9.38 -17.31
N SER A 3 41.51 10.50 -16.60
CA SER A 3 40.86 10.71 -15.32
C SER A 3 39.36 10.60 -15.54
N ALA A 4 38.71 9.61 -14.92
CA ALA A 4 37.26 9.53 -14.89
C ALA A 4 36.76 10.88 -14.36
N ARG A 5 36.14 11.69 -15.23
CA ARG A 5 35.61 13.00 -14.85
C ARG A 5 34.53 12.74 -13.80
N VAL A 6 34.90 12.84 -12.53
CA VAL A 6 33.95 12.96 -11.43
C VAL A 6 33.09 14.16 -11.79
N GLY A 7 31.78 13.94 -11.97
CA GLY A 7 30.86 15.03 -12.27
C GLY A 7 30.97 16.14 -11.22
N PRO A 8 30.59 17.39 -11.56
CA PRO A 8 30.59 18.46 -10.59
C PRO A 8 29.83 18.04 -9.34
N VAL A 9 30.41 18.30 -8.16
CA VAL A 9 29.77 17.99 -6.88
C VAL A 9 28.44 18.75 -6.82
N PRO A 10 27.29 18.09 -6.53
CA PRO A 10 26.00 18.75 -6.50
C PRO A 10 26.01 19.91 -5.51
N THR A 11 25.58 21.09 -5.97
CA THR A 11 25.49 22.30 -5.17
C THR A 11 24.37 22.18 -4.13
N LEU A 12 24.34 23.08 -3.13
CA LEU A 12 23.23 23.15 -2.18
C LEU A 12 21.89 23.36 -2.89
N VAL A 13 21.89 24.19 -3.94
CA VAL A 13 20.70 24.47 -4.75
C VAL A 13 20.21 23.22 -5.46
N ASP A 14 21.10 22.41 -6.01
CA ASP A 14 20.75 21.14 -6.66
C ASP A 14 20.08 20.19 -5.66
N ARG A 15 20.66 20.03 -4.47
CA ARG A 15 20.12 19.17 -3.40
C ARG A 15 18.73 19.64 -2.95
N ARG A 16 18.54 20.95 -2.77
CA ARG A 16 17.24 21.54 -2.40
C ARG A 16 16.20 21.30 -3.49
N THR A 17 16.61 21.47 -4.75
CA THR A 17 15.77 21.24 -5.92
C THR A 17 15.33 19.79 -6.02
N ALA A 18 16.25 18.84 -5.75
CA ALA A 18 15.94 17.42 -5.66
C ALA A 18 14.92 17.12 -4.56
N MET A 19 15.09 17.65 -3.34
CA MET A 19 14.10 17.44 -2.26
C MET A 19 12.71 18.01 -2.60
N HIS A 20 12.65 19.18 -3.25
CA HIS A 20 11.40 19.73 -3.77
C HIS A 20 10.81 18.89 -4.90
N ALA A 21 11.62 18.32 -5.78
CA ALA A 21 11.17 17.44 -6.85
C ALA A 21 10.57 16.15 -6.28
N ILE A 22 11.20 15.56 -5.26
CA ILE A 22 10.65 14.40 -4.54
C ILE A 22 9.31 14.78 -3.89
N LEU A 23 9.23 15.88 -3.14
CA LEU A 23 7.96 16.28 -2.53
C LEU A 23 6.89 16.59 -3.58
N ARG A 24 7.24 17.27 -4.68
CA ARG A 24 6.28 17.53 -5.76
C ARG A 24 5.80 16.24 -6.37
N ALA A 25 6.70 15.32 -6.77
CA ALA A 25 6.30 13.99 -7.21
C ALA A 25 5.46 13.24 -6.16
N MET A 26 5.62 13.60 -4.88
CA MET A 26 4.79 13.11 -3.78
C MET A 26 3.40 13.77 -3.61
N TYR A 27 3.09 14.83 -4.36
CA TYR A 27 1.85 15.61 -4.23
C TYR A 27 1.22 16.08 -5.55
N THR A 28 1.92 15.99 -6.68
CA THR A 28 1.44 16.48 -7.98
C THR A 28 0.62 15.43 -8.71
N ASP A 29 -0.51 15.88 -9.25
CA ASP A 29 -1.32 15.17 -10.23
C ASP A 29 -0.54 15.05 -11.56
N PRO A 30 -0.42 13.87 -12.20
CA PRO A 30 0.26 13.74 -13.49
C PRO A 30 -0.35 14.58 -14.63
N ASP A 31 -1.59 15.07 -14.50
CA ASP A 31 -2.32 15.72 -15.60
C ASP A 31 -2.23 17.25 -15.68
N GLU A 32 -1.54 17.96 -14.77
CA GLU A 32 -1.42 19.43 -14.87
C GLU A 32 -0.36 19.93 -15.88
N GLY A 33 0.26 19.04 -16.65
CA GLY A 33 1.36 19.38 -17.57
C GLY A 33 0.99 20.05 -18.90
N GLY A 34 -0.25 20.54 -19.08
CA GLY A 34 -0.80 20.84 -20.40
C GLY A 34 -1.62 22.12 -20.56
N ASN A 35 -1.36 23.22 -19.86
CA ASN A 35 -1.64 24.58 -20.37
C ASN A 35 -1.17 25.69 -19.43
N ASP A 36 -0.19 26.46 -19.87
CA ASP A 36 0.23 27.71 -19.22
C ASP A 36 -0.85 28.80 -19.41
N SER A 37 -1.75 28.98 -18.44
CA SER A 37 -2.38 30.29 -18.23
C SER A 37 -2.91 30.52 -16.80
N ARG A 38 -2.14 31.34 -16.06
CA ARG A 38 -2.51 32.33 -15.05
C ARG A 38 -3.56 31.96 -13.97
N GLY A 39 -3.06 31.85 -12.74
CA GLY A 39 -3.63 32.53 -11.57
C GLY A 39 -4.80 31.80 -10.89
N SER A 40 -4.51 30.73 -10.16
CA SER A 40 -5.43 30.15 -9.19
C SER A 40 -4.65 29.74 -7.94
N SER A 41 -5.19 30.09 -6.77
CA SER A 41 -4.66 29.71 -5.46
C SER A 41 -4.54 28.19 -5.33
N PRO A 42 -3.50 27.62 -4.68
CA PRO A 42 -3.32 26.18 -4.60
C PRO A 42 -4.48 25.56 -3.80
N GLY A 43 -5.31 24.78 -4.48
CA GLY A 43 -6.31 23.93 -3.84
C GLY A 43 -5.67 22.85 -2.96
N PRO A 44 -6.46 22.16 -2.10
CA PRO A 44 -5.94 21.08 -1.27
C PRO A 44 -5.42 19.93 -2.16
N ALA A 45 -4.12 19.65 -2.03
CA ALA A 45 -3.39 18.64 -2.80
C ALA A 45 -3.96 17.21 -2.60
N ARG A 46 -4.15 16.49 -3.70
CA ARG A 46 -4.39 15.03 -3.71
C ARG A 46 -3.05 14.30 -3.50
N PRO A 47 -3.02 13.15 -2.78
CA PRO A 47 -1.79 12.35 -2.64
C PRO A 47 -1.48 11.59 -3.93
N ILE A 48 -0.18 11.31 -4.18
CA ILE A 48 0.35 10.43 -5.23
C ILE A 48 -0.58 9.24 -5.45
N ASN A 49 -1.21 9.21 -6.61
CA ASN A 49 -1.81 8.02 -7.17
C ASN A 49 -1.39 7.98 -8.63
N THR A 50 -0.70 6.89 -9.02
CA THR A 50 -0.74 6.21 -10.33
C THR A 50 0.57 5.50 -10.63
N SER A 51 1.74 6.04 -10.26
CA SER A 51 2.99 5.28 -10.40
C SER A 51 3.28 4.46 -9.16
N THR A 52 3.45 5.04 -7.96
CA THR A 52 3.82 4.28 -6.74
C THR A 52 2.65 3.58 -6.02
N ALA A 53 1.50 3.46 -6.67
CA ALA A 53 0.28 2.88 -6.12
C ALA A 53 0.24 1.38 -6.41
N LEU A 54 0.05 0.55 -5.38
CA LEU A 54 -0.24 -0.88 -5.50
C LEU A 54 -1.52 -1.11 -6.32
N PRO A 55 -1.48 -1.79 -7.48
CA PRO A 55 -2.63 -2.52 -7.95
C PRO A 55 -2.80 -3.74 -7.04
N ILE A 56 -3.67 -3.64 -6.03
CA ILE A 56 -4.22 -4.85 -5.42
C ILE A 56 -5.19 -5.42 -6.45
N ILE A 57 -4.90 -6.63 -6.90
CA ILE A 57 -5.39 -7.18 -8.16
C ILE A 57 -6.89 -7.53 -8.08
N GLY A 58 -7.61 -7.13 -9.13
CA GLY A 58 -9.05 -7.12 -9.36
C GLY A 58 -9.40 -5.80 -10.06
N ALA A 59 -9.89 -5.72 -11.29
CA ALA A 59 -10.02 -4.45 -12.04
C ALA A 59 -11.02 -3.46 -11.49
N ALA A 60 -11.83 -3.89 -10.54
CA ALA A 60 -12.46 -2.98 -9.62
C ALA A 60 -11.49 -2.04 -8.87
N TRP A 61 -10.19 -2.36 -8.86
CA TRP A 61 -9.16 -1.73 -8.04
C TRP A 61 -8.14 -0.95 -8.85
N SER A 62 -7.96 -1.23 -10.15
CA SER A 62 -7.06 -0.45 -11.01
C SER A 62 -7.73 0.81 -11.59
N GLU A 63 -9.05 0.76 -11.84
CA GLU A 63 -9.78 1.89 -12.46
C GLU A 63 -10.49 2.79 -11.44
N GLN A 64 -10.90 2.27 -10.27
CA GLN A 64 -11.65 3.03 -9.25
C GLN A 64 -10.82 3.44 -8.02
N ILE A 65 -9.50 3.28 -8.06
CA ILE A 65 -8.58 3.78 -7.01
C ILE A 65 -7.74 4.93 -7.57
N HIS A 66 -8.39 5.96 -8.10
CA HIS A 66 -7.72 7.24 -8.22
C HIS A 66 -7.41 7.89 -6.85
N VAL A 67 -7.90 7.38 -5.69
CA VAL A 67 -7.70 8.07 -4.39
C VAL A 67 -7.31 7.24 -3.15
N HIS A 68 -7.25 5.90 -3.16
CA HIS A 68 -6.83 5.16 -1.94
C HIS A 68 -5.85 4.02 -2.20
N THR A 69 -4.61 4.38 -2.55
CA THR A 69 -3.42 3.52 -2.38
C THR A 69 -3.46 2.85 -1.01
N VAL A 70 -3.16 1.55 -0.90
CA VAL A 70 -2.58 1.07 0.35
C VAL A 70 -1.30 1.88 0.53
N PRO A 71 -1.20 2.71 1.59
CA PRO A 71 -0.02 3.54 1.76
C PRO A 71 1.15 2.59 1.89
N VAL A 72 2.10 2.67 0.95
CA VAL A 72 3.37 1.96 1.05
C VAL A 72 3.92 2.23 2.44
N SER A 73 4.14 1.19 3.22
CA SER A 73 4.59 1.37 4.60
C SER A 73 5.89 2.18 4.60
N GLY A 74 6.02 3.15 5.50
CA GLY A 74 7.21 4.02 5.54
C GLY A 74 7.24 5.17 4.52
N ILE A 75 6.29 5.31 3.58
CA ILE A 75 6.25 6.48 2.67
C ILE A 75 6.06 7.81 3.42
N SER A 76 5.31 7.78 4.53
CA SER A 76 5.16 8.94 5.43
C SER A 76 6.48 9.29 6.12
N ILE A 77 7.29 8.28 6.48
CA ILE A 77 8.62 8.44 7.07
C ILE A 77 9.58 9.04 6.05
N LEU A 78 9.62 8.51 4.82
CA LEU A 78 10.43 9.06 3.73
C LEU A 78 10.07 10.53 3.49
N ARG A 79 8.78 10.82 3.34
CA ARG A 79 8.27 12.18 3.16
C ARG A 79 8.65 13.11 4.32
N HIS A 80 8.58 12.64 5.56
CA HIS A 80 9.03 13.40 6.72
C HIS A 80 10.54 13.68 6.67
N ASN A 81 11.36 12.69 6.32
CA ASN A 81 12.80 12.83 6.19
C ASN A 81 13.18 13.83 5.07
N VAL A 82 12.47 13.80 3.93
CA VAL A 82 12.67 14.76 2.83
C VAL A 82 12.34 16.19 3.28
N ARG A 83 11.24 16.41 4.03
CA ARG A 83 10.92 17.73 4.59
C ARG A 83 11.99 18.21 5.58
N LYS A 84 12.43 17.34 6.49
CA LYS A 84 13.47 17.67 7.48
C LYS A 84 14.80 18.02 6.81
N GLU A 85 15.16 17.29 5.76
CA GLU A 85 16.36 17.59 4.97
C GLU A 85 16.22 18.92 4.22
N LEU A 86 15.06 19.19 3.63
CA LEU A 86 14.77 20.45 2.97
C LEU A 86 14.89 21.65 3.95
N GLU A 87 14.32 21.54 5.14
CA GLU A 87 14.45 22.54 6.21
C GLU A 87 15.91 22.74 6.65
N TYR A 88 16.70 21.66 6.71
CA TYR A 88 18.13 21.74 6.99
C TYR A 88 18.86 22.51 5.89
N LEU A 89 18.65 22.16 4.61
CA LEU A 89 19.30 22.82 3.48
C LEU A 89 18.96 24.32 3.42
N THR A 90 17.69 24.70 3.62
CA THR A 90 17.26 26.11 3.66
C THR A 90 17.93 26.89 4.78
N ARG A 91 18.10 26.29 5.97
CA ARG A 91 18.83 26.94 7.08
C ARG A 91 20.31 27.13 6.77
N VAL A 92 20.94 26.17 6.11
CA VAL A 92 22.36 26.29 5.73
C VAL A 92 22.55 27.37 4.66
N GLU A 93 21.66 27.43 3.68
CA GLU A 93 21.65 28.48 2.66
C GLU A 93 21.51 29.88 3.26
N ALA A 94 20.56 30.06 4.20
CA ALA A 94 20.36 31.32 4.89
C ALA A 94 21.60 31.75 5.70
N LYS A 95 22.28 30.81 6.36
CA LYS A 95 23.55 31.07 7.06
C LYS A 95 24.67 31.45 6.10
N GLN A 96 24.77 30.80 4.95
CA GLN A 96 25.75 31.14 3.92
C GLN A 96 25.47 32.51 3.30
N ALA A 97 24.20 32.88 3.11
CA ALA A 97 23.82 34.21 2.66
C ALA A 97 24.24 35.28 3.68
N ALA A 98 23.91 35.10 4.96
CA ALA A 98 24.30 36.02 6.02
C ALA A 98 25.83 36.17 6.14
N ALA A 99 26.58 35.07 6.03
CA ALA A 99 28.05 35.11 6.09
C ALA A 99 28.69 35.83 4.88
N ARG A 100 28.05 35.79 3.70
CA ARG A 100 28.51 36.53 2.51
C ARG A 100 28.36 38.03 2.66
N ASP A 101 27.35 38.48 3.38
CA ASP A 101 27.14 39.92 3.63
C ASP A 101 28.16 40.49 4.64
N GLU A 102 28.72 39.63 5.50
CA GLU A 102 29.67 40.04 6.56
C GLU A 102 31.16 39.91 6.17
N SER A 103 31.51 39.15 5.13
CA SER A 103 32.90 38.83 4.77
C SER A 103 33.14 38.90 3.27
N SER A 104 33.88 39.91 2.80
CA SER A 104 34.10 40.13 1.36
C SER A 104 35.08 39.18 0.68
N ASP A 105 35.82 38.32 1.40
CA ASP A 105 36.82 37.46 0.77
C ASP A 105 36.94 36.07 1.41
N THR A 106 36.73 35.05 0.57
CA THR A 106 37.16 33.64 0.75
C THR A 106 36.42 32.75 1.77
N ALA A 107 35.09 32.79 1.80
CA ALA A 107 34.32 31.68 2.39
C ALA A 107 34.37 30.46 1.45
N ALA A 108 35.39 29.62 1.63
CA ALA A 108 35.50 28.32 0.96
C ALA A 108 34.24 27.49 1.22
N ASP A 109 33.71 26.84 0.17
CA ASP A 109 32.57 25.91 0.24
C ASP A 109 32.89 24.75 1.19
N ALA A 110 32.66 24.95 2.49
CA ALA A 110 32.77 23.89 3.47
C ALA A 110 31.82 22.76 3.06
N ALA A 111 32.34 21.54 2.92
CA ALA A 111 31.57 20.39 2.48
C ALA A 111 30.40 20.13 3.45
N ILE A 112 29.19 20.56 3.08
CA ILE A 112 28.00 20.37 3.89
C ILE A 112 27.62 18.90 3.90
N SER A 113 27.66 18.30 5.09
CA SER A 113 27.16 16.95 5.33
C SER A 113 25.62 16.94 5.25
N SER A 114 25.09 16.45 4.13
CA SER A 114 23.65 16.40 3.84
C SER A 114 23.24 14.96 3.53
N ASN A 115 22.01 14.60 3.92
CA ASN A 115 21.41 13.31 3.59
C ASN A 115 20.69 13.32 2.24
N ALA A 116 20.57 14.47 1.58
CA ALA A 116 19.89 14.60 0.29
C ALA A 116 20.32 13.55 -0.75
N PRO A 117 21.61 13.24 -0.94
CA PRO A 117 22.01 12.21 -1.91
C PRO A 117 21.49 10.81 -1.56
N PHE A 118 21.33 10.47 -0.28
CA PHE A 118 20.73 9.20 0.12
C PHE A 118 19.23 9.19 -0.16
N LEU A 119 18.53 10.26 0.21
CA LEU A 119 17.08 10.37 0.01
C LEU A 119 16.70 10.38 -1.48
N GLU A 120 17.53 11.01 -2.31
CA GLU A 120 17.38 10.99 -3.77
C GLU A 120 17.59 9.60 -4.35
N ASN A 121 18.67 8.90 -3.97
CA ASN A 121 18.89 7.52 -4.39
C ASN A 121 17.77 6.58 -3.92
N LEU A 122 17.27 6.77 -2.69
CA LEU A 122 16.13 6.02 -2.18
C LEU A 122 14.88 6.29 -3.01
N TRP A 123 14.56 7.55 -3.30
CA TRP A 123 13.42 7.89 -4.13
C TRP A 123 13.52 7.33 -5.55
N ASN A 124 14.69 7.45 -6.20
CA ASN A 124 14.93 6.89 -7.53
C ASN A 124 14.78 5.37 -7.53
N CYS A 125 15.28 4.70 -6.48
CA CYS A 125 15.10 3.27 -6.29
C CYS A 125 13.62 2.90 -6.12
N VAL A 126 12.86 3.65 -5.32
CA VAL A 126 11.41 3.46 -5.19
C VAL A 126 10.73 3.61 -6.54
N GLN A 127 10.98 4.69 -7.28
CA GLN A 127 10.38 4.91 -8.60
C GLN A 127 10.72 3.79 -9.58
N HIS A 128 11.96 3.30 -9.56
CA HIS A 128 12.37 2.19 -10.39
C HIS A 128 11.59 0.92 -10.09
N HIS A 129 11.59 0.44 -8.85
CA HIS A 129 10.90 -0.81 -8.52
C HIS A 129 9.38 -0.70 -8.58
N VAL A 130 8.86 0.51 -8.41
CA VAL A 130 7.45 0.79 -8.70
C VAL A 130 7.11 0.48 -10.16
N LEU A 131 7.99 0.83 -11.09
CA LEU A 131 7.76 0.65 -12.52
C LEU A 131 8.21 -0.74 -13.03
N ALA A 132 9.30 -1.26 -12.49
CA ALA A 132 9.92 -2.51 -12.93
C ALA A 132 9.38 -3.75 -12.21
N ASP A 133 9.19 -3.65 -10.88
CA ASP A 133 8.87 -4.78 -10.00
C ASP A 133 7.77 -4.44 -8.98
N PRO A 134 6.57 -4.00 -9.43
CA PRO A 134 5.50 -3.74 -8.49
C PRO A 134 5.14 -5.03 -7.70
N PRO A 135 4.34 -4.90 -6.63
CA PRO A 135 4.23 -3.69 -5.87
C PRO A 135 5.46 -3.46 -5.00
N VAL A 136 5.76 -2.18 -4.75
CA VAL A 136 6.57 -1.81 -3.58
C VAL A 136 5.67 -1.86 -2.34
N SER A 137 5.92 -2.82 -1.45
CA SER A 137 5.08 -3.05 -0.27
C SER A 137 5.50 -2.17 0.91
N ASP A 138 6.81 -2.03 1.13
CA ASP A 138 7.35 -1.38 2.31
C ASP A 138 8.63 -0.59 2.02
N LEU A 139 8.82 0.50 2.75
CA LEU A 139 10.01 1.34 2.77
C LEU A 139 10.59 1.42 4.17
N THR A 140 11.92 1.41 4.27
CA THR A 140 12.65 1.55 5.54
C THR A 140 12.22 0.52 6.60
N SER A 141 12.09 -0.68 6.11
CA SER A 141 11.71 -1.92 6.77
C SER A 141 12.81 -2.47 7.68
N TYR A 142 12.43 -3.25 8.72
CA TYR A 142 13.37 -3.95 9.59
C TYR A 142 12.97 -5.42 9.75
N VAL A 143 13.93 -6.32 9.53
CA VAL A 143 13.76 -7.77 9.69
C VAL A 143 14.51 -8.23 10.94
N PRO A 144 13.85 -8.95 11.87
CA PRO A 144 14.52 -9.47 13.05
C PRO A 144 15.57 -10.52 12.66
N LEU A 145 16.77 -10.38 13.21
CA LEU A 145 17.81 -11.40 13.10
C LEU A 145 17.60 -12.43 14.22
N VAL A 146 16.89 -13.51 13.89
CA VAL A 146 16.69 -14.64 14.83
C VAL A 146 18.03 -15.36 15.03
N ARG A 147 18.40 -15.73 16.26
CA ARG A 147 19.55 -16.62 16.47
C ARG A 147 19.17 -18.03 16.05
N THR A 148 20.03 -18.75 15.34
CA THR A 148 19.81 -20.17 15.10
C THR A 148 19.81 -20.88 16.45
N ASP A 149 18.78 -21.69 16.72
CA ASP A 149 18.56 -22.38 18.01
C ASP A 149 19.73 -23.28 18.45
N GLU A 150 20.68 -23.57 17.56
CA GLU A 150 21.90 -24.33 17.89
C GLU A 150 22.87 -23.58 18.81
N GLU A 151 22.78 -22.25 18.91
CA GLU A 151 23.51 -21.47 19.90
C GLU A 151 22.64 -21.28 21.14
N LEU A 152 22.78 -22.19 22.12
CA LEU A 152 22.18 -22.07 23.45
C LEU A 152 22.36 -20.63 23.96
N PRO A 153 21.27 -19.86 24.14
CA PRO A 153 21.39 -18.46 24.47
C PRO A 153 21.96 -18.33 25.88
N ASP A 154 23.20 -17.87 25.98
CA ASP A 154 23.66 -17.23 27.19
C ASP A 154 22.73 -16.03 27.41
N ALA A 155 21.88 -16.12 28.44
CA ALA A 155 20.82 -15.17 28.74
C ALA A 155 21.33 -13.73 28.97
N SER A 156 22.65 -13.54 29.02
CA SER A 156 23.32 -12.25 29.16
C SER A 156 23.51 -11.47 27.85
N VAL A 157 23.44 -12.10 26.67
CA VAL A 157 23.77 -11.42 25.40
C VAL A 157 22.50 -10.87 24.72
N ALA A 158 22.37 -9.54 24.71
CA ALA A 158 21.28 -8.83 24.03
C ALA A 158 21.07 -9.32 22.58
N PRO A 159 19.82 -9.36 22.08
CA PRO A 159 19.54 -9.78 20.71
C PRO A 159 20.22 -8.84 19.70
N PRO A 160 20.70 -9.36 18.56
CA PRO A 160 21.29 -8.52 17.53
C PRO A 160 20.28 -7.47 17.04
N PRO A 161 20.75 -6.27 16.66
CA PRO A 161 19.88 -5.24 16.12
C PRO A 161 19.19 -5.76 14.84
N PRO A 162 17.93 -5.35 14.58
CA PRO A 162 17.23 -5.81 13.40
C PRO A 162 17.87 -5.27 12.13
N LEU A 163 17.83 -6.07 11.08
CA LEU A 163 18.43 -5.77 9.79
C LEU A 163 17.52 -4.85 8.97
N LYS A 164 18.04 -3.70 8.58
CA LYS A 164 17.29 -2.72 7.78
C LYS A 164 17.19 -3.16 6.32
N ILE A 165 16.03 -2.99 5.71
CA ILE A 165 15.74 -3.10 4.28
C ILE A 165 15.14 -1.76 3.83
N ASP A 166 15.66 -1.15 2.78
CA ASP A 166 15.20 0.19 2.39
C ASP A 166 13.97 0.15 1.48
N VAL A 167 13.89 -0.83 0.58
CA VAL A 167 12.72 -1.04 -0.30
C VAL A 167 12.40 -2.53 -0.37
N VAL A 168 11.13 -2.88 -0.22
CA VAL A 168 10.61 -4.23 -0.45
C VAL A 168 9.68 -4.18 -1.65
N SER A 169 9.94 -4.99 -2.66
CA SER A 169 9.23 -4.99 -3.94
C SER A 169 8.92 -6.42 -4.42
N GLY A 170 8.21 -6.55 -5.55
CA GLY A 170 7.88 -7.85 -6.12
C GLY A 170 7.14 -8.76 -5.15
N ALA A 171 6.19 -8.21 -4.38
CA ALA A 171 5.45 -8.96 -3.36
C ALA A 171 6.31 -9.56 -2.23
N GLY A 172 7.39 -8.88 -1.86
CA GLY A 172 8.33 -9.39 -0.86
C GLY A 172 9.41 -10.32 -1.39
N ARG A 173 9.36 -10.64 -2.69
CA ARG A 173 10.37 -11.48 -3.34
C ARG A 173 11.63 -10.73 -3.71
N ARG A 174 11.63 -9.39 -3.63
CA ARG A 174 12.81 -8.56 -3.88
C ARG A 174 13.04 -7.58 -2.75
N TRP A 175 14.22 -7.66 -2.14
CA TRP A 175 14.65 -6.81 -1.04
C TRP A 175 15.80 -5.93 -1.49
N VAL A 176 15.69 -4.63 -1.24
CA VAL A 176 16.71 -3.67 -1.67
C VAL A 176 17.30 -2.98 -0.45
N ARG A 177 18.63 -3.00 -0.35
CA ARG A 177 19.40 -2.30 0.68
C ARG A 177 20.27 -1.23 0.04
N LEU A 178 20.00 0.03 0.36
CA LEU A 178 20.86 1.15 0.03
C LEU A 178 21.96 1.27 1.10
N PHE A 179 23.15 0.85 0.72
CA PHE A 179 24.35 0.90 1.54
C PHE A 179 25.10 2.21 1.31
N THR A 180 25.26 3.00 2.37
CA THR A 180 25.82 4.37 2.34
C THR A 180 27.21 4.48 2.97
N LEU A 181 27.89 3.34 3.15
CA LEU A 181 29.19 3.29 3.79
C LEU A 181 30.22 4.14 3.02
N LYS A 182 30.92 5.02 3.75
CA LYS A 182 31.99 5.82 3.16
C LYS A 182 33.23 4.95 2.94
N PRO A 183 33.98 5.14 1.84
CA PRO A 183 35.26 4.48 1.62
C PRO A 183 36.22 4.56 2.83
N SER A 184 36.29 5.73 3.47
CA SER A 184 37.11 5.96 4.66
C SER A 184 36.66 5.16 5.88
N SER A 185 35.36 4.90 6.03
CA SER A 185 34.82 4.09 7.12
C SER A 185 35.19 2.63 6.95
N LEU A 186 35.04 2.11 5.73
CA LEU A 186 35.46 0.74 5.40
C LEU A 186 36.97 0.56 5.55
N LEU A 187 37.77 1.55 5.14
CA LEU A 187 39.21 1.55 5.37
C LEU A 187 39.56 1.51 6.86
N GLN A 188 38.82 2.26 7.69
CA GLN A 188 39.02 2.25 9.14
C GLN A 188 38.70 0.87 9.74
N GLU A 189 37.65 0.20 9.27
CA GLU A 189 37.34 -1.19 9.67
C GLU A 189 38.49 -2.12 9.33
N PHE A 190 39.07 -2.00 8.13
CA PHE A 190 40.22 -2.80 7.75
C PHE A 190 41.42 -2.57 8.66
N ARG A 191 41.73 -1.32 8.99
CA ARG A 191 42.84 -0.97 9.91
C ARG A 191 42.64 -1.56 11.30
N LEU A 192 41.41 -1.56 11.81
CA LEU A 192 41.11 -2.13 13.12
C LEU A 192 41.40 -3.63 13.17
N VAL A 193 40.96 -4.37 12.15
CA VAL A 193 41.24 -5.82 12.08
C VAL A 193 42.74 -6.08 11.89
N GLU A 194 43.43 -5.30 11.06
CA GLU A 194 44.88 -5.40 10.90
C GLU A 194 45.65 -5.15 12.21
N ALA A 195 45.17 -4.22 13.05
CA ALA A 195 45.76 -3.93 14.35
C ALA A 195 45.53 -5.09 15.33
N GLU A 196 44.31 -5.64 15.39
CA GLU A 196 44.00 -6.81 16.23
C GLU A 196 44.88 -8.03 15.88
N GLU A 197 45.15 -8.25 14.59
CA GLU A 197 46.05 -9.33 14.15
C GLU A 197 47.52 -9.08 14.48
N ALA A 198 47.95 -7.81 14.50
CA ALA A 198 49.32 -7.46 14.87
C ALA A 198 49.57 -7.73 16.36
N ASP A 199 48.60 -7.40 17.22
CA ASP A 199 48.69 -7.61 18.67
C ASP A 199 48.64 -9.11 19.03
N ALA A 200 47.83 -9.90 18.31
CA ALA A 200 47.75 -11.35 18.53
C ALA A 200 49.02 -12.12 18.13
N SER A 201 49.87 -11.53 17.28
CA SER A 201 51.09 -12.16 16.77
C SER A 201 52.33 -11.91 17.63
N SER A 202 52.25 -11.08 18.68
CA SER A 202 53.42 -10.68 19.47
C SER A 202 53.61 -11.40 20.80
N ASP A 203 52.74 -12.35 21.16
CA ASP A 203 52.73 -12.98 22.50
C ASP A 203 53.06 -14.49 22.50
N ASP A 204 53.58 -15.02 21.39
CA ASP A 204 54.05 -16.41 21.31
C ASP A 204 55.55 -16.52 21.58
N GLU A 205 55.96 -16.27 22.83
CA GLU A 205 57.02 -17.06 23.46
C GLU A 205 56.58 -17.46 24.89
N GLU A 206 56.23 -18.74 25.03
CA GLU A 206 56.12 -19.54 26.27
C GLU A 206 54.82 -19.45 27.09
N GLY A 207 53.79 -20.22 26.69
CA GLY A 207 52.70 -20.58 27.60
C GLY A 207 51.55 -21.38 26.99
N GLU A 208 51.72 -22.70 26.80
CA GLU A 208 50.60 -23.63 26.54
C GLU A 208 49.58 -23.60 27.68
N GLN A 209 48.57 -22.73 27.65
CA GLN A 209 47.36 -22.87 28.48
C GLN A 209 46.09 -22.47 27.70
N ASN A 210 45.39 -23.52 27.25
CA ASN A 210 43.96 -23.60 26.94
C ASN A 210 43.11 -22.34 27.24
N LEU A 211 42.91 -21.49 26.23
CA LEU A 211 41.79 -20.53 26.19
C LEU A 211 40.76 -20.99 25.16
N PRO A 212 39.44 -20.88 25.45
CA PRO A 212 38.40 -21.44 24.61
C PRO A 212 38.14 -20.55 23.38
N SER A 213 38.56 -21.00 22.20
CA SER A 213 38.22 -20.43 20.88
C SER A 213 36.74 -20.63 20.48
N GLY A 214 35.81 -20.46 21.41
CA GLY A 214 34.44 -20.96 21.33
C GLY A 214 33.41 -20.13 20.57
N ALA A 215 33.78 -19.11 19.79
CA ALA A 215 32.75 -18.20 19.22
C ALA A 215 32.89 -17.84 17.74
N ARG A 216 33.68 -18.55 16.92
CA ARG A 216 33.86 -18.10 15.51
C ARG A 216 34.14 -19.16 14.44
N SER A 217 33.82 -20.43 14.69
CA SER A 217 33.99 -21.53 13.73
C SER A 217 32.66 -22.07 13.19
N THR A 218 31.78 -21.21 12.67
CA THR A 218 30.55 -21.65 11.95
C THR A 218 30.46 -21.19 10.50
N LEU A 219 31.47 -20.46 9.98
CA LEU A 219 31.60 -20.21 8.53
C LEU A 219 32.36 -21.32 7.78
N ASN A 220 32.87 -22.33 8.49
CA ASN A 220 33.58 -23.46 7.89
C ASN A 220 32.65 -24.66 7.55
N GLY A 221 31.36 -24.60 7.90
CA GLY A 221 30.38 -25.64 7.59
C GLY A 221 29.41 -25.20 6.49
N ASP A 222 29.78 -25.46 5.23
CA ASP A 222 29.00 -25.29 3.98
C ASP A 222 28.54 -23.86 3.58
N PRO A 223 28.65 -23.46 2.30
CA PRO A 223 28.72 -24.28 1.10
C PRO A 223 30.16 -24.47 0.61
N LYS A 224 30.40 -25.57 -0.11
CA LYS A 224 31.59 -25.82 -0.93
C LYS A 224 31.83 -24.71 -1.98
N ILE A 225 32.22 -23.51 -1.56
CA ILE A 225 32.92 -22.56 -2.41
C ILE A 225 34.28 -23.20 -2.63
N GLY A 226 34.42 -23.93 -3.73
CA GLY A 226 35.59 -24.75 -4.00
C GLY A 226 36.88 -23.98 -3.69
N HIS A 227 37.82 -24.64 -3.02
CA HIS A 227 39.15 -24.14 -2.63
C HIS A 227 40.05 -23.66 -3.80
N GLY A 228 39.46 -23.30 -4.95
CA GLY A 228 40.13 -22.61 -6.03
C GLY A 228 40.53 -21.21 -5.59
N SER A 229 41.77 -21.09 -5.09
CA SER A 229 42.52 -19.85 -4.93
C SER A 229 41.70 -18.70 -4.32
N THR A 230 41.40 -18.79 -3.02
CA THR A 230 40.95 -17.60 -2.27
C THR A 230 41.99 -16.50 -2.48
N SER A 231 41.59 -15.43 -3.17
CA SER A 231 42.45 -14.27 -3.42
C SER A 231 43.11 -13.86 -2.11
N PHE A 232 44.43 -13.65 -2.12
CA PHE A 232 45.17 -13.21 -0.91
C PHE A 232 44.61 -11.90 -0.32
N ALA A 233 43.83 -11.15 -1.11
CA ALA A 233 43.12 -9.96 -0.69
C ALA A 233 41.80 -10.22 0.05
N PHE A 234 41.34 -11.47 0.15
CA PHE A 234 40.16 -11.86 0.93
C PHE A 234 40.56 -12.33 2.34
N ASP A 235 41.35 -11.52 3.02
CA ASP A 235 41.87 -11.74 4.37
C ASP A 235 40.83 -11.47 5.47
N ALA A 236 41.21 -11.58 6.75
CA ALA A 236 40.27 -11.41 7.85
C ALA A 236 39.64 -10.00 7.87
N ALA A 237 40.38 -8.97 7.47
CA ALA A 237 39.86 -7.61 7.36
C ALA A 237 38.74 -7.52 6.30
N ALA A 238 38.90 -8.17 5.14
CA ALA A 238 37.86 -8.26 4.14
C ALA A 238 36.64 -9.06 4.63
N GLN A 239 36.88 -10.22 5.25
CA GLN A 239 35.84 -11.14 5.76
C GLN A 239 34.99 -10.52 6.87
N ARG A 240 35.62 -9.71 7.75
CA ARG A 240 34.96 -9.09 8.91
C ARG A 240 34.34 -7.73 8.62
N SER A 241 34.42 -7.25 7.39
CA SER A 241 33.87 -5.94 7.02
C SER A 241 32.36 -5.84 7.22
N SER A 242 31.88 -4.65 7.55
CA SER A 242 30.45 -4.38 7.71
C SER A 242 29.66 -4.64 6.44
N LEU A 243 30.27 -4.42 5.27
CA LEU A 243 29.69 -4.74 3.96
C LEU A 243 29.44 -6.24 3.80
N MET A 244 30.45 -7.08 4.08
CA MET A 244 30.32 -8.53 4.00
C MET A 244 29.28 -9.05 4.99
N ASN A 245 29.35 -8.62 6.26
CA ASN A 245 28.41 -9.04 7.29
C ASN A 245 26.96 -8.69 6.93
N THR A 246 26.70 -7.45 6.50
CA THR A 246 25.35 -7.02 6.10
C THR A 246 24.80 -7.86 4.95
N ALA A 247 25.63 -8.17 3.95
CA ALA A 247 25.21 -8.97 2.81
C ALA A 247 24.86 -10.42 3.19
N ILE A 248 25.70 -11.06 4.02
CA ILE A 248 25.46 -12.41 4.54
C ILE A 248 24.21 -12.44 5.42
N GLU A 249 24.04 -11.44 6.30
CA GLU A 249 22.86 -11.34 7.17
C GLU A 249 21.58 -11.14 6.35
N LEU A 250 21.61 -10.32 5.29
CA LEU A 250 20.47 -10.15 4.37
C LEU A 250 20.10 -11.47 3.71
N ARG A 251 21.09 -12.23 3.22
CA ARG A 251 20.86 -13.54 2.60
C ARG A 251 20.25 -14.53 3.58
N LYS A 252 20.82 -14.64 4.79
CA LYS A 252 20.30 -15.50 5.85
C LYS A 252 18.87 -15.11 6.25
N ALA A 253 18.59 -13.82 6.38
CA ALA A 253 17.25 -13.33 6.72
C ALA A 253 16.23 -13.66 5.62
N ALA A 254 16.62 -13.54 4.35
CA ALA A 254 15.78 -13.86 3.22
C ALA A 254 15.50 -15.37 3.09
N ASP A 255 16.50 -16.22 3.33
CA ASP A 255 16.34 -17.68 3.29
C ASP A 255 15.42 -18.19 4.42
N ARG A 256 15.42 -17.52 5.57
CA ARG A 256 14.48 -17.80 6.66
C ARG A 256 13.07 -17.36 6.33
N ALA A 257 12.90 -16.15 5.82
CA ALA A 257 11.58 -15.67 5.38
C ALA A 257 10.93 -16.61 4.36
N MET A 258 11.74 -17.25 3.52
CA MET A 258 11.31 -18.31 2.60
C MET A 258 10.95 -19.62 3.30
N SER A 259 11.74 -20.03 4.30
CA SER A 259 11.52 -21.28 5.05
C SER A 259 10.23 -21.24 5.87
N ASP A 260 9.90 -20.07 6.43
CA ASP A 260 8.66 -19.85 7.17
C ASP A 260 7.42 -19.90 6.25
N SER A 261 7.59 -19.62 4.96
CA SER A 261 6.49 -19.50 3.98
C SER A 261 5.97 -20.84 3.41
N SER A 262 6.06 -21.93 4.19
CA SER A 262 5.89 -23.39 3.92
C SER A 262 4.73 -23.91 3.03
N SER A 263 4.10 -23.07 2.21
CA SER A 263 3.29 -23.46 1.05
C SER A 263 4.10 -24.34 0.08
N SER A 264 3.49 -25.46 -0.33
CA SER A 264 4.11 -26.65 -0.93
C SER A 264 4.62 -26.51 -2.39
N GLY A 265 5.17 -25.37 -2.78
CA GLY A 265 5.69 -25.11 -4.13
C GLY A 265 7.20 -24.82 -4.15
N PRO A 266 7.94 -25.16 -5.23
CA PRO A 266 9.30 -24.69 -5.43
C PRO A 266 9.31 -23.16 -5.59
N SER A 267 9.57 -22.47 -4.49
CA SER A 267 9.60 -21.00 -4.45
C SER A 267 10.98 -20.50 -4.88
N SER A 268 11.02 -19.60 -5.86
CA SER A 268 12.26 -18.90 -6.24
C SER A 268 12.83 -18.15 -5.03
N PRO A 269 14.15 -18.16 -4.79
CA PRO A 269 14.74 -17.47 -3.66
C PRO A 269 14.43 -15.97 -3.72
N ILE A 270 14.19 -15.35 -2.55
CA ILE A 270 14.07 -13.89 -2.46
C ILE A 270 15.35 -13.26 -3.02
N GLU A 271 15.20 -12.39 -3.99
CA GLU A 271 16.29 -11.64 -4.59
C GLU A 271 16.67 -10.46 -3.71
N ILE A 272 17.96 -10.27 -3.48
CA ILE A 272 18.49 -9.18 -2.68
C ILE A 272 19.29 -8.28 -3.60
N GLU A 273 18.99 -7.00 -3.62
CA GLU A 273 19.78 -6.00 -4.31
C GLU A 273 20.49 -5.11 -3.27
N LEU A 274 21.82 -5.21 -3.24
CA LEU A 274 22.67 -4.40 -2.39
C LEU A 274 23.26 -3.24 -3.19
N ILE A 275 22.71 -2.05 -3.01
CA ILE A 275 23.06 -0.85 -3.75
C ILE A 275 24.10 -0.05 -2.98
N LEU A 276 25.32 -0.03 -3.48
CA LEU A 276 26.45 0.70 -2.93
C LEU A 276 26.47 2.12 -3.49
N THR A 277 25.85 3.04 -2.77
CA THR A 277 25.65 4.43 -3.22
C THR A 277 26.93 5.29 -3.21
N ARG A 278 27.99 4.82 -2.55
CA ARG A 278 29.26 5.56 -2.35
C ARG A 278 30.50 4.72 -2.61
N LEU A 279 30.32 3.50 -3.12
CA LEU A 279 31.39 2.57 -3.42
C LEU A 279 31.20 2.10 -4.85
N ASP A 280 32.21 2.31 -5.69
CA ASP A 280 32.24 1.80 -7.06
C ASP A 280 33.20 0.61 -7.18
N TRP A 281 33.06 -0.14 -8.28
CA TRP A 281 34.02 -1.18 -8.62
C TRP A 281 35.39 -0.53 -8.88
N PRO A 282 36.49 -1.04 -8.28
CA PRO A 282 37.82 -0.50 -8.56
C PRO A 282 38.15 -0.64 -10.05
N ALA A 283 38.20 0.49 -10.76
CA ALA A 283 38.39 0.49 -12.22
C ALA A 283 39.75 -0.08 -12.66
N ILE A 284 40.76 0.03 -11.79
CA ILE A 284 42.11 -0.48 -12.01
C ILE A 284 42.56 -1.19 -10.75
N LEU A 285 42.79 -2.50 -10.87
CA LEU A 285 43.42 -3.26 -9.81
C LEU A 285 44.95 -3.08 -9.88
N PRO A 286 45.63 -2.99 -8.73
CA PRO A 286 47.08 -3.01 -8.69
C PRO A 286 47.62 -4.26 -9.39
N LEU A 287 48.54 -4.07 -10.34
CA LEU A 287 49.20 -5.19 -11.03
C LEU A 287 50.07 -5.94 -10.02
N THR A 288 49.59 -7.09 -9.58
CA THR A 288 50.33 -7.90 -8.61
C THR A 288 51.53 -8.56 -9.30
N LYS A 289 52.74 -7.98 -9.14
CA LYS A 289 53.97 -8.51 -9.78
C LYS A 289 54.16 -10.00 -9.43
N PRO A 290 54.37 -10.90 -10.40
CA PRO A 290 54.38 -12.35 -10.16
C PRO A 290 55.55 -12.87 -9.30
N THR A 291 56.53 -12.04 -8.94
CA THR A 291 57.77 -12.49 -8.31
C THR A 291 57.76 -12.31 -6.79
N GLY A 292 57.35 -13.37 -6.08
CA GLY A 292 57.88 -13.77 -4.76
C GLY A 292 57.44 -12.97 -3.54
N SER A 293 56.50 -13.55 -2.79
CA SER A 293 55.96 -13.11 -1.49
C SER A 293 55.12 -11.82 -1.54
N LYS A 294 53.79 -11.99 -1.60
CA LYS A 294 52.81 -10.90 -1.59
C LYS A 294 52.07 -10.93 -0.26
N HIS A 295 52.69 -10.45 0.81
CA HIS A 295 51.90 -10.15 2.00
C HIS A 295 51.06 -8.90 1.70
N MET A 296 49.82 -8.83 2.19
CA MET A 296 49.02 -7.60 2.03
C MET A 296 49.78 -6.36 2.55
N ARG A 297 50.64 -6.55 3.56
CA ARG A 297 51.51 -5.53 4.16
C ARG A 297 52.51 -4.89 3.18
N ASP A 298 52.85 -5.56 2.08
CA ASP A 298 53.78 -5.04 1.07
C ASP A 298 53.11 -4.06 0.10
N CYS A 299 51.77 -4.00 0.09
CA CYS A 299 51.00 -3.07 -0.73
C CYS A 299 50.81 -1.74 0.00
N THR A 300 50.70 -0.65 -0.76
CA THR A 300 50.25 0.63 -0.20
C THR A 300 48.82 0.51 0.33
N GLU A 301 48.42 1.39 1.24
CA GLU A 301 47.08 1.33 1.85
C GLU A 301 45.94 1.45 0.83
N ASP A 302 46.07 2.33 -0.17
CA ASP A 302 45.10 2.47 -1.25
C ASP A 302 45.02 1.20 -2.10
N GLU A 303 46.16 0.55 -2.39
CA GLU A 303 46.19 -0.74 -3.08
C GLU A 303 45.52 -1.83 -2.25
N ARG A 304 45.83 -1.92 -0.94
CA ARG A 304 45.18 -2.87 -0.01
C ARG A 304 43.67 -2.67 -0.01
N TYR A 305 43.24 -1.42 0.12
CA TYR A 305 41.83 -1.05 0.12
C TYR A 305 41.12 -1.50 -1.15
N ARG A 306 41.67 -1.17 -2.33
CA ARG A 306 41.09 -1.55 -3.63
C ARG A 306 41.07 -3.06 -3.83
N LEU A 307 42.15 -3.76 -3.46
CA LEU A 307 42.24 -5.21 -3.55
C LEU A 307 41.20 -5.88 -2.66
N ARG A 308 41.03 -5.44 -1.41
CA ARG A 308 40.01 -5.96 -0.49
C ARG A 308 38.59 -5.66 -0.96
N VAL A 309 38.31 -4.44 -1.39
CA VAL A 309 36.99 -4.08 -1.94
C VAL A 309 36.68 -4.96 -3.15
N HIS A 310 37.61 -5.12 -4.07
CA HIS A 310 37.42 -6.02 -5.21
C HIS A 310 37.14 -7.45 -4.76
N ALA A 311 37.94 -7.98 -3.82
CA ALA A 311 37.77 -9.34 -3.32
C ALA A 311 36.41 -9.53 -2.63
N ILE A 312 35.97 -8.57 -1.82
CA ILE A 312 34.63 -8.58 -1.19
C ILE A 312 33.55 -8.62 -2.26
N LEU A 313 33.59 -7.70 -3.22
CA LEU A 313 32.55 -7.62 -4.25
C LEU A 313 32.54 -8.86 -5.15
N GLU A 314 33.70 -9.44 -5.46
CA GLU A 314 33.82 -10.69 -6.21
C GLU A 314 33.20 -11.86 -5.43
N VAL A 315 33.47 -11.99 -4.13
CA VAL A 315 32.88 -13.04 -3.28
C VAL A 315 31.37 -12.85 -3.17
N LEU A 316 30.91 -11.63 -2.89
CA LEU A 316 29.49 -11.34 -2.75
C LEU A 316 28.73 -11.60 -4.07
N SER A 317 29.33 -11.33 -5.23
CA SER A 317 28.71 -11.60 -6.54
C SER A 317 28.47 -13.08 -6.83
N LYS A 318 29.11 -13.98 -6.08
CA LYS A 318 28.96 -15.43 -6.19
C LYS A 318 27.85 -15.97 -5.28
N ILE A 319 27.24 -15.14 -4.41
CA ILE A 319 26.17 -15.55 -3.52
C ILE A 319 24.85 -15.62 -4.31
N PRO A 320 24.17 -16.79 -4.37
CA PRO A 320 22.92 -16.94 -5.11
C PRO A 320 21.84 -15.97 -4.62
N GLY A 321 21.15 -15.32 -5.56
CA GLY A 321 20.09 -14.36 -5.27
C GLY A 321 20.57 -13.07 -4.60
N LEU A 322 21.87 -12.78 -4.55
CA LEU A 322 22.42 -11.49 -4.14
C LEU A 322 22.99 -10.74 -5.35
N ASN A 323 22.35 -9.64 -5.71
CA ASN A 323 22.78 -8.72 -6.76
C ASN A 323 23.45 -7.51 -6.11
N ILE A 324 24.64 -7.14 -6.59
CA ILE A 324 25.35 -5.96 -6.12
C ILE A 324 25.32 -4.89 -7.19
N CYS A 325 24.81 -3.73 -6.83
CA CYS A 325 24.78 -2.57 -7.69
C CYS A 325 25.69 -1.50 -7.09
N THR A 326 26.49 -0.85 -7.93
CA THR A 326 27.29 0.33 -7.56
C THR A 326 26.66 1.57 -8.17
N SER A 327 27.06 2.76 -7.73
CA SER A 327 26.60 4.01 -8.35
C SER A 327 26.80 4.04 -9.87
N SER A 328 27.87 3.43 -10.37
CA SER A 328 28.18 3.35 -11.79
C SER A 328 27.38 2.28 -12.56
N SER A 329 27.02 1.17 -11.89
CA SER A 329 26.34 0.01 -12.49
C SER A 329 24.83 -0.06 -12.27
N ALA A 330 24.27 0.78 -11.39
CA ALA A 330 22.83 0.89 -11.15
C ALA A 330 22.10 1.29 -12.44
N SER A 331 21.58 0.29 -13.16
CA SER A 331 20.89 0.43 -14.45
C SER A 331 19.65 1.33 -14.35
N TYR A 332 18.99 1.35 -13.19
CA TYR A 332 17.85 2.21 -12.92
C TYR A 332 18.17 3.71 -12.91
N LEU A 333 19.44 4.10 -12.72
CA LEU A 333 19.86 5.50 -12.89
C LEU A 333 19.98 5.91 -14.36
N ARG A 334 20.07 4.94 -15.29
CA ARG A 334 20.39 5.22 -16.70
C ARG A 334 19.22 4.99 -17.65
N ASN A 335 18.35 4.03 -17.38
CA ASN A 335 17.23 3.70 -18.25
C ASN A 335 15.93 3.63 -17.43
N PRO A 336 14.99 4.57 -17.60
CA PRO A 336 13.65 4.35 -17.08
C PRO A 336 13.08 3.10 -17.76
N PRO A 337 12.48 2.17 -17.01
CA PRO A 337 11.89 0.97 -17.60
C PRO A 337 10.87 1.38 -18.67
N THR A 338 11.10 0.93 -19.90
CA THR A 338 10.25 1.19 -21.07
C THR A 338 9.09 0.20 -21.17
N THR A 339 8.90 -0.63 -20.14
CA THR A 339 7.84 -1.63 -20.09
C THR A 339 6.49 -0.95 -19.88
N ARG A 340 5.68 -0.92 -20.96
CA ARG A 340 4.23 -0.77 -20.82
C ARG A 340 3.74 -1.92 -19.96
N LEU A 341 3.42 -1.65 -18.70
CA LEU A 341 2.70 -2.58 -17.84
C LEU A 341 1.41 -2.99 -18.56
N ILE A 342 1.32 -4.26 -18.95
CA ILE A 342 0.07 -4.87 -19.39
C ILE A 342 -0.70 -5.14 -18.09
N ASN A 343 -1.52 -4.18 -17.67
CA ASN A 343 -2.41 -4.39 -16.54
C ASN A 343 -3.54 -5.34 -16.99
N PRO A 344 -3.68 -6.54 -16.40
CA PRO A 344 -4.83 -7.38 -16.69
C PRO A 344 -6.11 -6.62 -16.31
N SER A 345 -7.06 -6.52 -17.24
CA SER A 345 -8.36 -5.91 -16.99
C SER A 345 -9.28 -6.99 -16.46
N PHE A 346 -9.51 -7.03 -15.16
CA PHE A 346 -10.62 -7.80 -14.64
C PHE A 346 -11.96 -7.19 -15.08
N VAL A 347 -12.97 -8.02 -15.12
CA VAL A 347 -14.32 -7.61 -15.39
C VAL A 347 -15.24 -8.46 -14.54
N PRO A 348 -16.44 -7.99 -14.22
CA PRO A 348 -17.44 -8.88 -13.67
C PRO A 348 -17.65 -10.08 -14.58
N LYS A 349 -18.01 -11.20 -13.99
CA LYS A 349 -18.30 -12.39 -14.76
C LYS A 349 -19.54 -12.19 -15.63
N ASP A 350 -19.34 -12.30 -16.94
CA ASP A 350 -20.39 -12.24 -17.94
C ASP A 350 -20.69 -13.66 -18.46
N ILE A 351 -21.96 -14.00 -18.56
CA ILE A 351 -22.43 -15.30 -19.06
C ILE A 351 -23.37 -15.08 -20.22
N VAL A 352 -23.23 -15.89 -21.26
CA VAL A 352 -24.15 -15.84 -22.40
C VAL A 352 -25.35 -16.74 -22.09
N GLN A 353 -26.51 -16.13 -21.85
CA GLN A 353 -27.76 -16.86 -21.63
C GLN A 353 -28.82 -16.39 -22.64
N HIS A 354 -29.47 -17.34 -23.32
CA HIS A 354 -30.48 -17.07 -24.38
C HIS A 354 -29.99 -16.11 -25.48
N GLY A 355 -28.69 -16.14 -25.80
CA GLY A 355 -28.09 -15.26 -26.81
C GLY A 355 -27.85 -13.82 -26.37
N ARG A 356 -28.23 -13.45 -25.14
CA ARG A 356 -27.92 -12.17 -24.50
C ARG A 356 -26.77 -12.36 -23.50
N LEU A 357 -25.95 -11.33 -23.33
CA LEU A 357 -24.94 -11.31 -22.27
C LEU A 357 -25.63 -10.95 -20.96
N GLU A 358 -25.60 -11.84 -19.98
CA GLU A 358 -26.11 -11.62 -18.63
C GLU A 358 -24.95 -11.52 -17.63
N ARG A 359 -24.99 -10.51 -16.78
CA ARG A 359 -24.02 -10.23 -15.73
C ARG A 359 -24.71 -10.34 -14.38
N HIS A 360 -24.26 -11.27 -13.56
CA HIS A 360 -24.83 -11.51 -12.24
C HIS A 360 -23.95 -10.88 -11.17
N LEU A 361 -24.49 -9.89 -10.47
CA LEU A 361 -23.76 -9.11 -9.48
C LEU A 361 -24.42 -9.30 -8.11
N ASN A 362 -23.61 -9.62 -7.11
CA ASN A 362 -24.06 -9.70 -5.72
C ASN A 362 -23.81 -8.37 -5.02
N LEU A 363 -24.81 -7.83 -4.33
CA LEU A 363 -24.76 -6.56 -3.62
C LEU A 363 -24.65 -6.78 -2.11
N ASP A 364 -23.55 -6.32 -1.53
CA ASP A 364 -23.45 -6.12 -0.08
C ASP A 364 -24.37 -4.97 0.39
N LEU A 365 -24.66 -4.90 1.70
CA LEU A 365 -25.45 -3.84 2.33
C LEU A 365 -25.01 -2.45 1.87
N SER A 366 -23.70 -2.20 1.86
CA SER A 366 -23.15 -0.90 1.47
C SER A 366 -23.39 -0.56 -0.01
N ALA A 367 -23.43 -1.57 -0.88
CA ALA A 367 -23.76 -1.39 -2.29
C ALA A 367 -25.27 -1.17 -2.52
N LEU A 368 -26.15 -1.73 -1.67
CA LEU A 368 -27.59 -1.41 -1.70
C LEU A 368 -27.84 0.06 -1.35
N VAL A 369 -27.15 0.58 -0.32
CA VAL A 369 -27.18 2.02 0.03
C VAL A 369 -26.66 2.87 -1.12
N ALA A 370 -25.54 2.48 -1.73
CA ALA A 370 -25.00 3.15 -2.91
C ALA A 370 -26.02 3.23 -4.06
N LEU A 371 -26.65 2.11 -4.41
CA LEU A 371 -27.57 2.00 -5.52
C LEU A 371 -28.85 2.83 -5.36
N THR A 372 -29.25 3.14 -4.12
CA THR A 372 -30.49 3.89 -3.85
C THR A 372 -30.24 5.34 -3.45
N SER A 373 -28.99 5.67 -3.14
CA SER A 373 -28.56 6.99 -2.70
C SER A 373 -28.91 8.08 -3.69
N ASP A 374 -29.34 9.22 -3.17
CA ASP A 374 -29.57 10.40 -3.98
C ASP A 374 -28.27 10.98 -4.58
N ILE A 375 -27.08 10.52 -4.16
CA ILE A 375 -25.82 10.91 -4.82
C ILE A 375 -25.72 10.29 -6.21
N VAL A 376 -26.18 9.05 -6.38
CA VAL A 376 -26.20 8.35 -7.68
C VAL A 376 -27.34 8.88 -8.55
N HIS A 377 -28.50 9.15 -7.96
CA HIS A 377 -29.72 9.49 -8.70
C HIS A 377 -29.99 10.99 -8.86
N GLY A 378 -29.47 11.83 -7.97
CA GLY A 378 -29.79 13.25 -7.93
C GLY A 378 -29.24 14.02 -9.13
N GLU A 379 -29.84 15.18 -9.41
CA GLU A 379 -29.34 16.10 -10.44
C GLU A 379 -27.91 16.54 -10.12
N GLY A 380 -27.02 16.46 -11.12
CA GLY A 380 -25.63 16.86 -10.96
C GLY A 380 -25.46 18.37 -10.76
N ILE A 381 -24.31 18.78 -10.21
CA ILE A 381 -23.99 20.21 -10.01
C ILE A 381 -23.56 20.83 -11.33
N ALA A 382 -24.54 21.29 -12.10
CA ALA A 382 -24.42 21.90 -13.43
C ALA A 382 -23.70 21.00 -14.46
N PRO A 383 -24.21 20.90 -15.69
CA PRO A 383 -23.52 20.13 -16.73
C PRO A 383 -22.18 20.81 -17.06
N HIS A 384 -21.08 20.14 -16.70
CA HIS A 384 -19.69 20.46 -17.05
C HIS A 384 -19.05 21.65 -16.29
N GLY A 385 -18.38 21.36 -15.16
CA GLY A 385 -17.47 22.32 -14.50
C GLY A 385 -17.69 22.53 -13.00
N GLY A 386 -18.45 21.64 -12.34
CA GLY A 386 -18.63 21.69 -10.90
C GLY A 386 -17.30 21.53 -10.15
N THR A 387 -17.01 22.41 -9.18
CA THR A 387 -15.86 22.23 -8.28
C THR A 387 -16.26 21.38 -7.07
N VAL A 388 -15.32 20.65 -6.47
CA VAL A 388 -15.54 19.92 -5.19
C VAL A 388 -16.11 20.85 -4.12
N GLU A 389 -15.69 22.12 -4.14
CA GLU A 389 -16.15 23.13 -3.19
C GLU A 389 -17.63 23.51 -3.38
N GLN A 390 -18.13 23.51 -4.62
CA GLN A 390 -19.57 23.66 -4.88
C GLN A 390 -20.35 22.45 -4.35
N CYS A 391 -19.81 21.24 -4.47
CA CYS A 391 -20.40 20.05 -3.88
C CYS A 391 -20.43 20.12 -2.35
N ARG A 392 -19.37 20.66 -1.72
CA ARG A 392 -19.31 20.84 -0.26
C ARG A 392 -20.41 21.75 0.25
N ARG A 393 -20.78 22.80 -0.50
CA ARG A 393 -21.88 23.70 -0.12
C ARG A 393 -23.25 23.02 -0.09
N LEU A 394 -23.43 21.88 -0.76
CA LEU A 394 -24.68 21.13 -0.69
C LEU A 394 -24.83 20.32 0.60
N PHE A 395 -23.72 20.02 1.27
CA PHE A 395 -23.69 19.21 2.49
C PHE A 395 -23.29 20.00 3.74
N HIS A 396 -22.77 21.23 3.59
CA HIS A 396 -22.35 22.11 4.68
C HIS A 396 -23.03 23.47 4.59
N THR A 397 -23.59 23.93 5.71
CA THR A 397 -24.21 25.27 5.85
C THR A 397 -23.23 26.34 6.33
N ILE A 398 -22.03 25.95 6.79
CA ILE A 398 -21.02 26.85 7.34
C ILE A 398 -19.86 27.01 6.34
N PRO A 399 -19.47 28.24 5.95
CA PRO A 399 -18.32 28.46 5.09
C PRO A 399 -17.02 27.91 5.71
N PRO A 400 -16.10 27.32 4.91
CA PRO A 400 -14.89 26.66 5.43
C PRO A 400 -14.02 27.56 6.31
N TYR A 401 -13.97 28.87 6.01
CA TYR A 401 -13.14 29.83 6.72
C TYR A 401 -13.62 30.14 8.15
N LYS A 402 -14.86 29.78 8.52
CA LYS A 402 -15.35 29.89 9.90
C LYS A 402 -15.09 28.63 10.74
N MET A 403 -14.60 27.54 10.15
CA MET A 403 -14.29 26.31 10.89
C MET A 403 -12.90 26.33 11.54
N THR A 404 -12.00 27.24 11.14
CA THR A 404 -10.59 27.24 11.57
C THR A 404 -10.22 28.35 12.57
N SER A 405 -11.15 29.19 13.01
CA SER A 405 -10.82 30.39 13.81
C SER A 405 -11.69 30.58 15.06
N SER A 406 -11.87 29.56 15.90
CA SER A 406 -12.46 29.74 17.23
C SER A 406 -11.54 29.24 18.34
N GLU A 407 -10.41 29.92 18.54
CA GLU A 407 -9.64 29.81 19.79
C GLU A 407 -9.99 30.93 20.80
N GLU A 408 -10.80 31.92 20.44
CA GLU A 408 -11.09 33.06 21.34
C GLU A 408 -12.57 33.47 21.32
N GLU A 409 -13.45 32.73 22.01
CA GLU A 409 -14.68 33.32 22.58
C GLU A 409 -15.09 32.60 23.87
N PRO A 410 -15.34 33.32 24.98
CA PRO A 410 -15.63 32.72 26.27
C PRO A 410 -17.12 32.36 26.44
N GLU A 411 -17.33 31.15 26.98
CA GLU A 411 -18.45 30.69 27.83
C GLU A 411 -19.89 31.11 27.45
N ALA A 412 -20.44 30.47 26.42
CA ALA A 412 -21.88 30.20 26.33
C ALA A 412 -22.11 28.69 26.17
N PRO A 413 -23.15 28.09 26.81
CA PRO A 413 -23.37 26.65 26.80
C PRO A 413 -23.94 26.22 25.45
N ARG A 414 -23.05 26.03 24.47
CA ARG A 414 -23.40 25.42 23.18
C ARG A 414 -23.55 23.91 23.40
N SER A 415 -24.74 23.41 23.12
CA SER A 415 -24.99 21.98 22.95
C SER A 415 -23.94 21.41 22.00
N LYS A 416 -23.34 20.27 22.39
CA LYS A 416 -22.32 19.55 21.62
C LYS A 416 -22.90 19.12 20.26
N LEU A 417 -22.94 20.02 19.28
CA LEU A 417 -23.24 19.65 17.91
C LEU A 417 -22.00 18.94 17.37
N ASN A 418 -22.13 17.61 17.23
CA ASN A 418 -21.07 16.67 16.90
C ASN A 418 -20.16 17.15 15.76
N VAL A 419 -18.88 17.35 16.07
CA VAL A 419 -17.75 17.62 15.14
C VAL A 419 -17.64 16.54 14.03
N ALA A 420 -18.25 15.37 14.22
CA ALA A 420 -18.36 14.30 13.21
C ALA A 420 -19.08 14.72 11.91
N SER A 421 -19.92 15.76 11.92
CA SER A 421 -20.64 16.22 10.72
C SER A 421 -19.70 16.74 9.62
N GLY A 422 -18.57 17.35 10.00
CA GLY A 422 -17.62 17.96 9.06
C GLY A 422 -16.93 16.95 8.13
N ALA A 423 -16.45 15.83 8.67
CA ALA A 423 -15.77 14.80 7.89
C ALA A 423 -16.74 14.03 6.99
N HIS A 424 -17.92 13.69 7.50
CA HIS A 424 -18.93 12.97 6.74
C HIS A 424 -19.44 13.80 5.55
N GLY A 425 -19.81 15.06 5.76
CA GLY A 425 -20.24 15.93 4.66
C GLY A 425 -19.16 16.20 3.62
N ARG A 426 -17.87 16.22 4.00
CA ARG A 426 -16.77 16.31 3.02
C ARG A 426 -16.67 15.07 2.14
N ALA A 427 -16.81 13.89 2.73
CA ALA A 427 -16.81 12.63 1.99
C ALA A 427 -17.97 12.57 0.99
N LEU A 428 -19.19 12.97 1.40
CA LEU A 428 -20.35 13.03 0.51
C LEU A 428 -20.18 14.04 -0.62
N ALA A 429 -19.57 15.19 -0.33
CA ALA A 429 -19.26 16.21 -1.32
C ALA A 429 -18.28 15.73 -2.39
N GLU A 430 -17.20 15.09 -1.96
CA GLU A 430 -16.20 14.50 -2.86
C GLU A 430 -16.83 13.39 -3.70
N GLN A 431 -17.68 12.56 -3.09
CA GLN A 431 -18.40 11.51 -3.79
C GLN A 431 -19.37 12.07 -4.84
N LEU A 432 -20.18 13.08 -4.48
CA LEU A 432 -21.08 13.74 -5.44
C LEU A 432 -20.31 14.39 -6.58
N TRP A 433 -19.18 15.02 -6.28
CA TRP A 433 -18.33 15.61 -7.31
C TRP A 433 -17.86 14.57 -8.32
N ARG A 434 -17.41 13.39 -7.87
CA ARG A 434 -17.02 12.29 -8.77
C ARG A 434 -18.17 11.86 -9.66
N GLU A 435 -19.33 11.59 -9.07
CA GLU A 435 -20.54 11.16 -9.79
C GLU A 435 -21.08 12.20 -10.79
N CYS A 436 -20.57 13.45 -10.76
CA CYS A 436 -20.97 14.54 -11.64
C CYS A 436 -19.88 14.97 -12.63
N CYS A 437 -18.60 14.79 -12.30
CA CYS A 437 -17.49 15.43 -12.99
C CYS A 437 -16.41 14.46 -13.48
N GLU A 438 -16.29 13.27 -12.89
CA GLU A 438 -15.34 12.25 -13.35
C GLU A 438 -15.97 11.45 -14.50
N THR A 439 -15.15 11.04 -15.48
CA THR A 439 -15.67 10.26 -16.61
C THR A 439 -16.05 8.85 -16.15
N ILE A 440 -16.74 8.09 -17.02
CA ILE A 440 -17.00 6.65 -16.80
C ILE A 440 -15.68 5.90 -16.49
N GLU A 441 -14.56 6.35 -17.07
CA GLU A 441 -13.24 5.73 -16.93
C GLU A 441 -12.59 6.05 -15.57
N ASP A 442 -12.99 7.15 -14.93
CA ASP A 442 -12.46 7.59 -13.63
C ASP A 442 -13.33 7.13 -12.43
N GLY A 443 -14.41 6.39 -12.70
CA GLY A 443 -15.33 5.92 -11.67
C GLY A 443 -16.45 6.91 -11.31
N GLY A 444 -16.63 7.98 -12.10
CA GLY A 444 -17.67 8.99 -11.94
C GLY A 444 -19.05 8.59 -12.45
N ASP A 445 -19.23 7.36 -12.93
CA ASP A 445 -20.52 6.85 -13.37
C ASP A 445 -20.75 5.41 -12.90
N PHE A 446 -21.25 5.30 -11.66
CA PHE A 446 -21.48 4.02 -11.01
C PHE A 446 -22.34 3.06 -11.85
N LEU A 447 -23.44 3.57 -12.40
CA LEU A 447 -24.43 2.75 -13.08
C LEU A 447 -23.94 2.31 -14.46
N HIS A 448 -23.31 3.21 -15.23
CA HIS A 448 -22.73 2.83 -16.51
C HIS A 448 -21.55 1.87 -16.35
N GLY A 449 -20.77 2.00 -15.28
CA GLY A 449 -19.73 1.03 -14.93
C GLY A 449 -20.28 -0.40 -14.80
N MET A 450 -21.46 -0.57 -14.19
CA MET A 450 -22.09 -1.90 -14.05
C MET A 450 -22.57 -2.50 -15.37
N ILE A 451 -22.91 -1.70 -16.37
CA ILE A 451 -23.44 -2.18 -17.67
C ILE A 451 -22.41 -2.13 -18.80
N ARG A 452 -21.19 -1.63 -18.55
CA ARG A 452 -20.11 -1.55 -19.55
C ARG A 452 -19.76 -2.97 -20.01
N PRO A 453 -19.82 -3.28 -21.32
CA PRO A 453 -19.44 -4.60 -21.83
C PRO A 453 -17.96 -4.85 -21.56
N SER A 454 -17.60 -6.10 -21.29
CA SER A 454 -16.20 -6.50 -21.22
C SER A 454 -15.48 -6.15 -22.54
N PRO A 455 -14.21 -5.70 -22.51
CA PRO A 455 -13.44 -5.42 -23.74
C PRO A 455 -13.26 -6.63 -24.66
N SER A 456 -13.53 -7.85 -24.15
CA SER A 456 -13.54 -9.08 -24.94
C SER A 456 -14.81 -9.29 -25.77
N CYS A 457 -15.89 -8.57 -25.45
CA CYS A 457 -17.18 -8.71 -26.13
C CYS A 457 -17.25 -7.83 -27.36
N ASP A 458 -17.76 -8.40 -28.46
CA ASP A 458 -18.09 -7.65 -29.68
C ASP A 458 -19.09 -6.54 -29.34
N GLY A 459 -18.75 -5.28 -29.65
CA GLY A 459 -19.37 -4.07 -29.10
C GLY A 459 -20.85 -3.85 -29.43
N SER A 460 -21.51 -4.80 -30.08
CA SER A 460 -22.90 -4.73 -30.51
C SER A 460 -23.92 -5.30 -29.51
N LYS A 461 -23.49 -5.97 -28.43
CA LYS A 461 -24.42 -6.64 -27.49
C LYS A 461 -24.59 -5.85 -26.19
N SER A 462 -25.84 -5.50 -25.86
CA SER A 462 -26.18 -4.91 -24.56
C SER A 462 -26.12 -5.96 -23.46
N VAL A 463 -25.48 -5.60 -22.34
CA VAL A 463 -25.37 -6.46 -21.15
C VAL A 463 -26.63 -6.33 -20.31
N ARG A 464 -27.24 -7.45 -19.95
CA ARG A 464 -28.31 -7.49 -18.95
C ARG A 464 -27.69 -7.73 -17.58
N VAL A 465 -27.91 -6.84 -16.64
CA VAL A 465 -27.40 -6.95 -15.28
C VAL A 465 -28.50 -7.45 -14.36
N VAL A 466 -28.25 -8.62 -13.75
CA VAL A 466 -29.11 -9.22 -12.73
C VAL A 466 -28.46 -9.02 -11.37
N LEU A 467 -29.12 -8.22 -10.55
CA LEU A 467 -28.62 -7.88 -9.21
C LEU A 467 -29.17 -8.87 -8.18
N TRP A 468 -28.31 -9.31 -7.27
CA TRP A 468 -28.59 -10.24 -6.19
C TRP A 468 -28.23 -9.62 -4.85
N ALA A 469 -28.92 -9.99 -3.78
CA ALA A 469 -28.54 -9.63 -2.42
C ALA A 469 -28.91 -10.73 -1.42
N THR A 470 -28.20 -10.79 -0.30
CA THR A 470 -28.55 -11.69 0.80
C THR A 470 -29.74 -11.14 1.58
N ARG A 471 -30.65 -12.01 2.03
CA ARG A 471 -31.84 -11.62 2.82
C ARG A 471 -31.48 -10.73 4.01
N GLU A 472 -30.39 -11.04 4.70
CA GLU A 472 -29.93 -10.29 5.87
C GLU A 472 -29.43 -8.89 5.53
N SER A 473 -28.75 -8.72 4.39
CA SER A 473 -28.38 -7.39 3.87
C SER A 473 -29.62 -6.60 3.47
N VAL A 474 -30.64 -7.24 2.89
CA VAL A 474 -31.93 -6.60 2.56
C VAL A 474 -32.65 -6.12 3.82
N ASP A 475 -32.79 -6.97 4.83
CA ASP A 475 -33.46 -6.60 6.09
C ASP A 475 -32.75 -5.42 6.76
N LYS A 476 -31.43 -5.49 6.89
CA LYS A 476 -30.62 -4.41 7.45
C LYS A 476 -30.66 -3.14 6.61
N PHE A 477 -30.75 -3.26 5.29
CA PHE A 477 -30.88 -2.13 4.39
C PHE A 477 -32.21 -1.41 4.62
N LEU A 478 -33.32 -2.14 4.71
CA LEU A 478 -34.64 -1.56 4.98
C LEU A 478 -34.70 -0.87 6.35
N ASP A 479 -34.10 -1.47 7.39
CA ASP A 479 -33.95 -0.83 8.71
C ASP A 479 -33.26 0.55 8.59
N ILE A 480 -32.17 0.64 7.82
CA ILE A 480 -31.41 1.89 7.62
C ILE A 480 -32.23 2.88 6.79
N VAL A 481 -32.92 2.43 5.74
CA VAL A 481 -33.78 3.28 4.91
C VAL A 481 -34.89 3.92 5.73
N GLU A 482 -35.52 3.17 6.63
CA GLU A 482 -36.55 3.71 7.52
C GLU A 482 -35.98 4.81 8.43
N LEU A 483 -34.77 4.58 8.97
CA LEU A 483 -34.13 5.46 9.94
C LEU A 483 -33.57 6.76 9.32
N VAL A 484 -32.88 6.68 8.18
CA VAL A 484 -32.06 7.81 7.67
C VAL A 484 -32.33 8.23 6.22
N ALA A 485 -33.03 7.44 5.40
CA ALA A 485 -33.21 7.79 3.99
C ALA A 485 -34.23 8.92 3.80
N GLY A 486 -34.01 9.73 2.76
CA GLY A 486 -35.01 10.71 2.32
C GLY A 486 -36.21 10.07 1.63
N THR A 487 -37.14 10.90 1.19
CA THR A 487 -38.41 10.45 0.61
C THR A 487 -38.23 9.75 -0.73
N GLU A 488 -37.35 10.26 -1.59
CA GLU A 488 -37.08 9.66 -2.90
C GLU A 488 -36.18 8.43 -2.76
N GLU A 489 -35.17 8.49 -1.88
CA GLU A 489 -34.33 7.33 -1.54
C GLU A 489 -35.17 6.16 -1.00
N ARG A 490 -36.18 6.43 -0.15
CA ARG A 490 -37.11 5.43 0.37
C ARG A 490 -38.00 4.83 -0.71
N LYS A 491 -38.53 5.65 -1.62
CA LYS A 491 -39.32 5.16 -2.77
C LYS A 491 -38.49 4.22 -3.65
N ARG A 492 -37.23 4.60 -3.93
CA ARG A 492 -36.28 3.76 -4.67
C ARG A 492 -35.99 2.45 -3.96
N ALA A 493 -35.77 2.48 -2.65
CA ALA A 493 -35.56 1.29 -1.85
C ALA A 493 -36.74 0.30 -1.92
N LEU A 494 -37.97 0.78 -1.81
CA LEU A 494 -39.16 -0.07 -1.95
C LEU A 494 -39.32 -0.62 -3.37
N ALA A 495 -39.04 0.21 -4.38
CA ALA A 495 -39.03 -0.19 -5.78
C ALA A 495 -38.01 -1.29 -6.07
N LEU A 496 -36.83 -1.21 -5.46
CA LEU A 496 -35.74 -2.17 -5.64
C LEU A 496 -36.18 -3.61 -5.36
N PHE A 497 -37.10 -3.81 -4.41
CA PHE A 497 -37.63 -5.11 -3.99
C PHE A 497 -39.08 -5.37 -4.43
N GLY A 498 -39.65 -4.53 -5.29
CA GLY A 498 -41.04 -4.70 -5.76
C GLY A 498 -42.11 -4.50 -4.68
N GLN A 499 -41.80 -3.85 -3.57
CA GLN A 499 -42.70 -3.62 -2.44
C GLN A 499 -43.55 -2.36 -2.59
N ILE A 500 -43.71 -1.84 -3.82
CA ILE A 500 -44.56 -0.68 -4.03
C ILE A 500 -46.00 -1.13 -4.07
N GLU A 501 -46.83 -0.54 -3.19
CA GLU A 501 -48.28 -0.64 -3.20
C GLU A 501 -48.87 -0.02 -4.48
N THR A 502 -48.67 -0.69 -5.61
CA THR A 502 -49.29 -0.33 -6.87
C THR A 502 -50.56 -1.13 -7.05
N ARG A 503 -51.57 -0.51 -7.67
CA ARG A 503 -52.86 -1.16 -7.93
C ARG A 503 -52.73 -2.36 -8.89
N SER A 504 -51.67 -2.42 -9.69
CA SER A 504 -51.49 -3.43 -10.74
C SER A 504 -50.39 -4.45 -10.45
N GLY A 505 -49.46 -4.16 -9.53
CA GLY A 505 -48.30 -5.04 -9.24
C GLY A 505 -47.38 -5.26 -10.45
N SER A 506 -47.46 -4.41 -11.48
CA SER A 506 -46.69 -4.59 -12.72
C SER A 506 -45.20 -4.28 -12.52
N ILE A 507 -44.33 -5.16 -13.04
CA ILE A 507 -42.87 -4.98 -13.06
C ILE A 507 -42.47 -3.63 -13.69
N GLU A 508 -43.22 -3.19 -14.71
CA GLU A 508 -42.95 -1.91 -15.39
C GLU A 508 -43.21 -0.71 -14.48
N GLU A 509 -44.21 -0.80 -13.59
CA GLU A 509 -44.47 0.26 -12.61
C GLU A 509 -43.40 0.29 -11.53
N THR A 510 -42.92 -0.87 -11.07
CA THR A 510 -41.78 -0.97 -10.15
C THR A 510 -40.54 -0.31 -10.74
N ARG A 511 -40.22 -0.61 -12.00
CA ARG A 511 -39.09 -0.02 -12.71
C ARG A 511 -39.27 1.50 -12.86
N LYS A 512 -40.43 1.96 -13.31
CA LYS A 512 -40.73 3.39 -13.44
C LYS A 512 -40.60 4.14 -12.12
N ALA A 513 -41.01 3.51 -11.02
CA ALA A 513 -40.90 4.10 -9.70
C ALA A 513 -39.46 4.16 -9.18
N PHE A 514 -38.62 3.17 -9.46
CA PHE A 514 -37.20 3.20 -9.11
C PHE A 514 -36.47 4.36 -9.80
N TRP A 515 -36.78 4.60 -11.07
CA TRP A 515 -36.15 5.68 -11.85
C TRP A 515 -36.82 7.04 -11.68
N HIS A 516 -37.93 7.12 -10.93
CA HIS A 516 -38.64 8.38 -10.73
C HIS A 516 -37.75 9.41 -10.01
N GLY A 517 -37.71 10.63 -10.56
CA GLY A 517 -36.88 11.72 -10.03
C GLY A 517 -35.36 11.53 -10.21
N SER A 518 -34.93 10.47 -10.90
CA SER A 518 -33.52 10.23 -11.17
C SER A 518 -33.05 10.97 -12.43
N LYS A 519 -31.81 11.47 -12.40
CA LYS A 519 -31.10 11.97 -13.61
C LYS A 519 -31.01 10.91 -14.73
N TRP A 520 -31.14 9.63 -14.39
CA TRP A 520 -31.09 8.49 -15.31
C TRP A 520 -32.47 8.07 -15.85
N SER A 521 -33.54 8.79 -15.50
CA SER A 521 -34.92 8.45 -15.91
C SER A 521 -35.16 8.43 -17.43
N SER A 522 -34.26 9.04 -18.20
CA SER A 522 -34.31 9.07 -19.67
C SER A 522 -33.22 8.20 -20.32
N ASP A 523 -32.38 7.52 -19.53
CA ASP A 523 -31.31 6.68 -20.05
C ASP A 523 -31.84 5.29 -20.40
N HIS A 524 -32.23 5.11 -21.66
CA HIS A 524 -32.78 3.85 -22.15
C HIS A 524 -31.81 2.66 -21.98
N GLN A 525 -30.51 2.90 -22.05
CA GLN A 525 -29.51 1.83 -21.91
C GLN A 525 -29.50 1.30 -20.47
N LEU A 526 -29.42 2.18 -19.47
CA LEU A 526 -29.49 1.80 -18.05
C LEU A 526 -30.81 1.13 -17.70
N LEU A 527 -31.91 1.77 -18.13
CA LEU A 527 -33.26 1.27 -17.96
C LEU A 527 -33.32 -0.19 -18.44
N GLU A 528 -32.97 -0.48 -19.69
CA GLU A 528 -33.10 -1.83 -20.30
C GLU A 528 -32.07 -2.86 -19.84
N SER A 529 -30.93 -2.40 -19.35
CA SER A 529 -29.82 -3.25 -18.93
C SER A 529 -30.03 -3.78 -17.50
N ILE A 530 -30.51 -2.97 -16.57
CA ILE A 530 -30.65 -3.36 -15.16
C ILE A 530 -32.01 -4.04 -14.90
N GLN A 531 -31.97 -5.30 -14.44
CA GLN A 531 -33.18 -6.03 -14.04
C GLN A 531 -33.68 -5.56 -12.67
N LEU A 532 -34.96 -5.17 -12.61
CA LEU A 532 -35.71 -4.89 -11.39
C LEU A 532 -37.00 -5.72 -11.34
N PRO A 533 -37.47 -6.13 -10.14
CA PRO A 533 -36.80 -6.02 -8.85
C PRO A 533 -35.54 -6.89 -8.76
N ILE A 534 -34.66 -6.58 -7.81
CA ILE A 534 -33.45 -7.39 -7.56
C ILE A 534 -33.81 -8.74 -6.96
N GLN A 535 -32.94 -9.73 -7.14
CA GLN A 535 -33.15 -11.08 -6.67
C GLN A 535 -32.59 -11.26 -5.24
N ILE A 536 -33.22 -12.10 -4.44
CA ILE A 536 -32.80 -12.40 -3.07
C ILE A 536 -32.40 -13.87 -2.98
N PHE A 537 -31.20 -14.13 -2.44
CA PHE A 537 -30.74 -15.50 -2.23
C PHE A 537 -31.69 -16.26 -1.30
N GLY A 538 -32.07 -17.47 -1.71
CA GLY A 538 -32.99 -18.35 -0.99
C GLY A 538 -34.46 -18.18 -1.39
N GLU A 539 -34.85 -17.02 -1.94
CA GLU A 539 -36.20 -16.82 -2.50
C GLU A 539 -36.24 -17.12 -3.99
N ASN A 540 -35.18 -16.74 -4.70
CA ASN A 540 -35.05 -16.94 -6.13
C ASN A 540 -34.07 -18.07 -6.43
N SER A 541 -34.34 -18.82 -7.51
CA SER A 541 -33.42 -19.85 -8.00
C SER A 541 -32.17 -19.20 -8.58
N CYS A 542 -31.04 -19.35 -7.89
CA CYS A 542 -29.77 -18.78 -8.31
C CYS A 542 -29.07 -19.70 -9.32
N PRO A 543 -28.58 -19.19 -10.46
CA PRO A 543 -27.73 -19.99 -11.34
C PRO A 543 -26.45 -20.39 -10.61
N ASN A 544 -26.09 -21.68 -10.67
CA ASN A 544 -24.81 -22.14 -10.16
C ASN A 544 -23.71 -21.75 -11.14
N MET A 545 -22.96 -20.70 -10.82
CA MET A 545 -21.83 -20.24 -11.62
C MET A 545 -20.53 -20.55 -10.89
N GLN A 546 -19.48 -20.88 -11.64
CA GLN A 546 -18.14 -21.10 -11.08
C GLN A 546 -17.14 -20.17 -11.77
N PHE A 547 -16.23 -19.56 -11.04
CA PHE A 547 -15.17 -18.77 -11.67
C PHE A 547 -14.35 -19.66 -12.62
N ASN A 548 -14.20 -19.23 -13.87
CA ASN A 548 -13.57 -20.04 -14.91
C ASN A 548 -12.05 -19.88 -14.90
N ASP A 549 -11.55 -18.70 -14.53
CA ASP A 549 -10.12 -18.49 -14.45
C ASP A 549 -9.56 -19.04 -13.12
N PRO A 550 -8.40 -19.73 -13.15
CA PRO A 550 -7.87 -20.39 -11.95
C PRO A 550 -7.60 -19.43 -10.79
N LEU A 551 -7.21 -18.18 -11.08
CA LEU A 551 -6.86 -17.21 -10.05
C LEU A 551 -8.11 -16.77 -9.26
N SER A 552 -9.19 -16.45 -9.97
CA SER A 552 -10.47 -16.09 -9.36
C SER A 552 -11.09 -17.27 -8.62
N HIS A 553 -10.93 -18.49 -9.14
CA HIS A 553 -11.37 -19.70 -8.46
C HIS A 553 -10.65 -19.88 -7.11
N ASP A 554 -9.31 -19.85 -7.13
CA ASP A 554 -8.49 -19.95 -5.92
C ASP A 554 -8.81 -18.81 -4.93
N PHE A 555 -9.07 -17.59 -5.43
CA PHE A 555 -9.41 -16.44 -4.60
C PHE A 555 -10.78 -16.64 -3.92
N ALA A 556 -11.79 -17.09 -4.67
CA ALA A 556 -13.11 -17.34 -4.14
C ALA A 556 -13.10 -18.45 -3.07
N GLN A 557 -12.29 -19.50 -3.27
CA GLN A 557 -12.15 -20.59 -2.30
C GLN A 557 -11.54 -20.12 -0.97
N ASP A 558 -10.46 -19.34 -1.02
CA ASP A 558 -9.85 -18.80 0.20
C ASP A 558 -10.76 -17.75 0.87
N LEU A 559 -11.46 -16.93 0.08
CA LEU A 559 -12.46 -15.98 0.57
C LEU A 559 -13.58 -16.68 1.34
N ASP A 560 -14.06 -17.83 0.85
CA ASP A 560 -15.05 -18.67 1.53
C ASP A 560 -14.56 -19.09 2.92
N ILE A 561 -13.33 -19.63 3.01
CA ILE A 561 -12.72 -20.08 4.27
C ILE A 561 -12.61 -18.92 5.26
N ILE A 562 -12.09 -17.76 4.80
CA ILE A 562 -11.91 -16.56 5.62
C ILE A 562 -13.26 -16.03 6.12
N ALA A 563 -14.26 -15.93 5.23
CA ALA A 563 -15.58 -15.42 5.57
C ALA A 563 -16.27 -16.31 6.61
N ARG A 564 -16.25 -17.64 6.43
CA ARG A 564 -16.80 -18.60 7.41
C ARG A 564 -16.14 -18.50 8.77
N ARG A 565 -14.81 -18.39 8.80
CA ARG A 565 -14.05 -18.19 10.06
C ARG A 565 -14.46 -16.87 10.73
N GLY A 566 -14.55 -15.77 9.98
CA GLY A 566 -14.99 -14.48 10.50
C GLY A 566 -16.40 -14.51 11.09
N ILE A 567 -17.33 -15.21 10.43
CA ILE A 567 -18.71 -15.39 10.92
C ILE A 567 -18.70 -16.17 12.24
N ALA A 568 -17.98 -17.30 12.30
CA ALA A 568 -17.90 -18.12 13.52
C ALA A 568 -17.32 -17.34 14.71
N VAL A 569 -16.32 -16.48 14.46
CA VAL A 569 -15.75 -15.59 15.49
C VAL A 569 -16.84 -14.62 16.00
N GLN A 570 -17.61 -13.99 15.11
CA GLN A 570 -18.67 -13.07 15.52
C GLN A 570 -19.80 -13.76 16.31
N GLU A 571 -20.21 -14.96 15.90
CA GLU A 571 -21.24 -15.72 16.62
C GLU A 571 -20.80 -16.08 18.04
N LYS A 572 -19.51 -16.44 18.21
CA LYS A 572 -18.93 -16.67 19.52
C LYS A 572 -18.96 -15.41 20.38
N PHE A 573 -18.62 -14.24 19.83
CA PHE A 573 -18.69 -12.97 20.56
C PHE A 573 -20.13 -12.59 20.96
N SER A 574 -21.12 -12.76 20.08
CA SER A 574 -22.52 -12.48 20.40
C SER A 574 -23.09 -13.42 21.46
N SER A 575 -22.62 -14.67 21.52
CA SER A 575 -23.05 -15.62 22.56
C SER A 575 -22.53 -15.22 23.96
N LEU A 576 -21.30 -14.70 24.03
CA LEU A 576 -20.68 -14.25 25.28
C LEU A 576 -21.31 -12.98 25.83
N SER A 577 -21.69 -12.01 24.97
CA SER A 577 -22.35 -10.78 25.40
C SER A 577 -23.74 -11.03 26.01
N ASN A 578 -24.43 -12.08 25.56
CA ASN A 578 -25.78 -12.40 26.05
C ASN A 578 -25.78 -13.22 27.34
N SER A 579 -24.62 -13.74 27.77
CA SER A 579 -24.49 -14.58 28.98
C SER A 579 -24.05 -13.80 30.22
N SER A 580 -23.64 -12.54 30.10
CA SER A 580 -23.26 -11.72 31.27
C SER A 580 -24.47 -11.03 31.87
N THR A 581 -25.16 -11.72 32.78
CA THR A 581 -26.14 -11.14 33.72
C THR A 581 -25.42 -10.31 34.79
N PHE A 582 -24.65 -9.30 34.39
CA PHE A 582 -24.01 -8.37 35.32
C PHE A 582 -24.88 -7.13 35.49
N GLU A 583 -25.24 -6.88 36.76
CA GLU A 583 -25.92 -5.71 37.28
C GLU A 583 -25.43 -4.39 36.66
N PRO A 584 -26.32 -3.39 36.46
CA PRO A 584 -26.02 -2.15 35.78
C PRO A 584 -25.13 -1.23 36.63
N ALA A 585 -23.82 -1.42 36.55
CA ALA A 585 -22.84 -0.49 37.12
C ALA A 585 -22.28 0.43 36.03
N ASP A 586 -22.76 1.68 36.06
CA ASP A 586 -22.20 2.95 35.58
C ASP A 586 -21.56 3.06 34.18
N HIS A 587 -21.89 4.16 33.50
CA HIS A 587 -21.77 4.42 32.07
C HIS A 587 -20.32 4.66 31.58
N GLY A 588 -19.46 3.65 31.66
CA GLY A 588 -18.16 3.63 30.99
C GLY A 588 -18.27 3.13 29.55
N ALA A 589 -17.89 3.96 28.57
CA ALA A 589 -17.89 3.59 27.15
C ALA A 589 -17.07 2.29 26.90
N PRO A 590 -17.54 1.37 26.05
CA PRO A 590 -16.85 0.10 25.79
C PRO A 590 -15.46 0.35 25.21
N SER A 591 -14.44 -0.18 25.89
CA SER A 591 -13.05 -0.16 25.43
C SER A 591 -12.92 -0.95 24.12
N PRO A 592 -12.29 -0.40 23.05
CA PRO A 592 -12.14 -1.09 21.79
C PRO A 592 -11.27 -2.34 21.97
N SER A 593 -11.78 -3.50 21.55
CA SER A 593 -11.03 -4.75 21.61
C SER A 593 -9.76 -4.67 20.76
N PRO A 594 -8.63 -5.26 21.22
CA PRO A 594 -7.34 -5.18 20.55
C PRO A 594 -7.25 -6.00 19.23
N LEU A 595 -8.22 -6.87 18.95
CA LEU A 595 -8.43 -7.42 17.61
C LEU A 595 -9.21 -6.38 16.80
N GLY A 596 -8.60 -5.82 15.76
CA GLY A 596 -9.26 -4.84 14.88
C GLY A 596 -10.67 -5.28 14.45
N SER A 597 -11.58 -4.32 14.24
CA SER A 597 -13.00 -4.59 14.04
C SER A 597 -13.25 -5.61 12.92
N VAL A 598 -13.63 -6.83 13.30
CA VAL A 598 -14.07 -7.87 12.36
C VAL A 598 -15.25 -7.33 11.53
N PRO A 599 -15.28 -7.55 10.20
CA PRO A 599 -16.38 -7.12 9.34
C PRO A 599 -17.72 -7.61 9.86
N THR A 600 -18.76 -6.82 9.70
CA THR A 600 -20.11 -7.20 10.12
C THR A 600 -20.56 -8.51 9.47
N LYS A 601 -21.40 -9.27 10.19
CA LYS A 601 -21.89 -10.58 9.76
C LYS A 601 -22.53 -10.56 8.37
N HIS A 602 -23.32 -9.51 8.08
CA HIS A 602 -23.96 -9.34 6.77
C HIS A 602 -22.95 -9.11 5.64
N THR A 603 -21.84 -8.40 5.91
CA THR A 603 -20.79 -8.17 4.91
C THR A 603 -20.09 -9.48 4.59
N LEU A 604 -19.69 -10.26 5.62
CA LEU A 604 -19.04 -11.56 5.42
C LEU A 604 -19.94 -12.55 4.68
N ARG A 605 -21.23 -12.58 4.99
CA ARG A 605 -22.19 -13.46 4.30
C ARG A 605 -22.48 -13.02 2.88
N SER A 606 -22.49 -11.72 2.61
CA SER A 606 -22.60 -11.23 1.23
C SER A 606 -21.37 -11.67 0.43
N LEU A 607 -20.15 -11.48 0.96
CA LEU A 607 -18.92 -11.97 0.30
C LEU A 607 -18.94 -13.49 0.07
N LEU A 608 -19.38 -14.25 1.07
CA LEU A 608 -19.53 -15.70 0.98
C LEU A 608 -20.53 -16.09 -0.11
N ALA A 609 -21.71 -15.46 -0.16
CA ALA A 609 -22.73 -15.75 -1.15
C ALA A 609 -22.23 -15.50 -2.59
N GLY A 610 -21.49 -14.41 -2.81
CA GLY A 610 -20.89 -14.15 -4.12
C GLY A 610 -19.83 -15.18 -4.50
N ALA A 611 -18.97 -15.57 -3.56
CA ALA A 611 -17.94 -16.60 -3.78
C ALA A 611 -18.57 -17.97 -4.11
N GLU A 612 -19.56 -18.41 -3.34
CA GLU A 612 -20.25 -19.70 -3.51
C GLU A 612 -20.99 -19.80 -4.85
N HIS A 613 -21.52 -18.69 -5.37
CA HIS A 613 -22.30 -18.65 -6.60
C HIS A 613 -21.50 -18.15 -7.81
N GLY A 614 -20.19 -17.97 -7.70
CA GLY A 614 -19.35 -17.51 -8.81
C GLY A 614 -19.71 -16.11 -9.32
N MET A 615 -20.17 -15.22 -8.42
CA MET A 615 -20.62 -13.86 -8.72
C MET A 615 -19.66 -12.83 -8.16
N THR A 616 -19.48 -11.73 -8.90
CA THR A 616 -18.76 -10.56 -8.41
C THR A 616 -19.56 -9.89 -7.29
N THR A 617 -18.97 -9.75 -6.10
CA THR A 617 -19.59 -9.03 -4.97
C THR A 617 -19.22 -7.56 -4.99
N LEU A 618 -20.22 -6.68 -5.09
CA LEU A 618 -20.06 -5.23 -4.98
C LEU A 618 -20.17 -4.81 -3.53
N THR A 619 -19.22 -4.01 -3.05
CA THR A 619 -19.25 -3.42 -1.71
C THR A 619 -18.60 -2.05 -1.74
N THR A 620 -19.04 -1.13 -0.89
CA THR A 620 -18.32 0.12 -0.61
C THR A 620 -17.52 0.05 0.70
N ASN A 621 -17.55 -1.10 1.40
CA ASN A 621 -16.95 -1.27 2.71
C ASN A 621 -15.49 -1.75 2.60
N PHE A 622 -14.62 -0.81 2.21
CA PHE A 622 -13.19 -1.08 2.02
C PHE A 622 -12.51 -1.65 3.29
N THR A 623 -12.91 -1.18 4.47
CA THR A 623 -12.36 -1.67 5.75
C THR A 623 -12.59 -3.16 5.91
N SER A 624 -13.75 -3.65 5.47
CA SER A 624 -14.07 -5.07 5.55
C SER A 624 -13.21 -5.90 4.61
N ILE A 625 -13.00 -5.41 3.39
CA ILE A 625 -12.14 -6.10 2.43
C ILE A 625 -10.68 -6.07 2.89
N ARG A 626 -10.20 -4.96 3.44
CA ARG A 626 -8.87 -4.89 4.04
C ARG A 626 -8.69 -5.90 5.18
N TRP A 627 -9.73 -6.13 5.98
CA TRP A 627 -9.70 -7.16 7.01
C TRP A 627 -9.60 -8.56 6.39
N VAL A 628 -10.44 -8.87 5.39
CA VAL A 628 -10.43 -10.17 4.69
C VAL A 628 -9.06 -10.45 4.09
N VAL A 629 -8.52 -9.47 3.37
CA VAL A 629 -7.17 -9.49 2.79
C VAL A 629 -6.16 -9.83 3.91
N ARG A 630 -6.20 -9.17 5.07
CA ARG A 630 -5.31 -9.48 6.21
C ARG A 630 -5.44 -10.88 6.81
N GLN A 631 -6.53 -11.62 6.54
CA GLN A 631 -6.71 -12.98 7.05
C GLN A 631 -6.15 -14.05 6.11
N TRP A 632 -5.61 -13.66 4.95
CA TRP A 632 -5.16 -14.61 3.95
C TRP A 632 -4.01 -15.49 4.45
N PRO A 633 -3.95 -16.79 4.09
CA PRO A 633 -2.77 -17.62 4.36
C PRO A 633 -1.48 -16.92 3.95
N GLY A 634 -0.53 -16.79 4.87
CA GLY A 634 0.72 -16.03 4.71
C GLY A 634 0.68 -14.56 5.16
N ALA A 635 -0.48 -14.02 5.54
CA ALA A 635 -0.64 -12.65 6.05
C ALA A 635 -0.38 -12.49 7.56
N GLY A 636 0.05 -13.53 8.26
CA GLY A 636 0.25 -13.47 9.72
C GLY A 636 0.13 -14.80 10.45
N GLU A 637 0.83 -15.85 10.01
CA GLU A 637 0.93 -17.07 10.81
C GLU A 637 1.90 -16.91 11.99
N THR A 638 1.43 -16.22 13.04
CA THR A 638 1.88 -16.46 14.43
C THR A 638 0.73 -16.47 15.44
N ALA A 639 -0.53 -16.34 15.00
CA ALA A 639 -1.66 -16.64 15.87
C ALA A 639 -1.80 -18.16 16.04
N SER A 640 -1.02 -18.73 16.96
CA SER A 640 -1.24 -20.08 17.48
C SER A 640 -2.74 -20.29 17.75
N PRO A 641 -3.33 -21.43 17.36
CA PRO A 641 -4.77 -21.71 17.52
C PRO A 641 -5.26 -21.71 18.98
N ASN A 642 -4.36 -21.54 19.97
CA ASN A 642 -4.67 -21.28 21.37
C ASN A 642 -3.87 -20.06 21.88
N PRO A 643 -4.40 -18.83 21.82
CA PRO A 643 -3.80 -17.72 22.56
C PRO A 643 -4.04 -17.95 24.05
N ALA A 644 -2.98 -18.26 24.79
CA ALA A 644 -3.01 -18.12 26.25
C ALA A 644 -3.38 -16.66 26.60
N PRO A 645 -4.16 -16.41 27.66
CA PRO A 645 -4.56 -15.06 28.03
C PRO A 645 -3.32 -14.16 28.21
N PRO A 646 -3.30 -12.95 27.63
CA PRO A 646 -2.14 -12.09 27.62
C PRO A 646 -1.74 -11.74 29.06
N THR A 647 -0.51 -12.08 29.43
CA THR A 647 0.06 -11.59 30.69
C THR A 647 0.31 -10.09 30.56
N ALA A 648 0.03 -9.34 31.63
CA ALA A 648 -0.09 -7.87 31.62
C ALA A 648 1.19 -7.06 31.30
N LYS A 649 2.26 -7.68 30.79
CA LYS A 649 3.56 -7.04 30.53
C LYS A 649 3.86 -6.70 29.06
N ASP A 650 3.10 -7.21 28.08
CA ASP A 650 3.33 -6.87 26.67
C ASP A 650 2.57 -5.61 26.25
N LYS A 651 3.10 -4.44 26.65
CA LYS A 651 2.51 -3.12 26.40
C LYS A 651 3.03 -2.38 25.16
N SER A 652 3.61 -3.07 24.16
CA SER A 652 3.98 -2.44 22.88
C SER A 652 3.03 -2.75 21.72
N ALA A 653 1.73 -2.89 21.98
CA ALA A 653 0.70 -3.25 20.99
C ALA A 653 0.42 -2.18 19.89
N ASN A 654 1.27 -1.16 19.74
CA ASN A 654 1.22 -0.17 18.66
C ASN A 654 2.34 -0.34 17.61
N SER A 655 3.22 -1.33 17.74
CA SER A 655 4.13 -1.67 16.64
C SER A 655 3.31 -2.29 15.51
N LEU A 656 3.26 -1.61 14.37
CA LEU A 656 2.83 -2.21 13.10
C LEU A 656 3.54 -3.57 12.92
N PRO A 657 2.87 -4.55 12.28
CA PRO A 657 3.47 -5.84 12.00
C PRO A 657 4.82 -5.66 11.29
N THR A 658 5.88 -6.20 11.89
CA THR A 658 7.21 -6.29 11.27
C THR A 658 7.17 -7.25 10.07
N LEU A 659 8.11 -7.07 9.14
CA LEU A 659 8.06 -7.50 7.73
C LEU A 659 7.56 -8.90 7.35
N PRO A 660 7.70 -9.98 8.14
CA PRO A 660 7.22 -11.28 7.67
C PRO A 660 5.70 -11.31 7.44
N GLU A 661 4.94 -10.46 8.15
CA GLU A 661 3.49 -10.58 8.26
C GLU A 661 2.71 -9.92 7.11
N SER A 662 3.26 -8.92 6.40
CA SER A 662 2.59 -8.28 5.25
C SER A 662 2.83 -8.98 3.91
N LEU A 663 3.79 -9.90 3.84
CA LEU A 663 4.34 -10.40 2.57
C LEU A 663 3.55 -11.56 1.94
N GLY A 664 3.03 -12.50 2.72
CA GLY A 664 2.37 -13.69 2.14
C GLY A 664 1.04 -13.38 1.45
N LEU A 665 0.41 -12.27 1.84
CA LEU A 665 -0.82 -11.74 1.26
C LEU A 665 -0.63 -11.32 -0.20
N ILE A 666 0.51 -10.66 -0.48
CA ILE A 666 0.85 -10.24 -1.82
C ILE A 666 1.32 -11.49 -2.59
N GLY A 667 2.11 -12.39 -2.00
CA GLY A 667 2.69 -13.52 -2.72
C GLY A 667 1.75 -14.49 -3.48
N LYS A 668 0.53 -14.79 -2.97
CA LYS A 668 -0.35 -15.82 -3.58
C LYS A 668 -1.14 -15.32 -4.80
N TYR A 669 -1.77 -14.15 -4.71
CA TYR A 669 -2.59 -13.54 -5.77
C TYR A 669 -1.91 -12.40 -6.50
N TYR A 670 -0.69 -12.04 -6.11
CA TYR A 670 0.13 -11.17 -6.91
C TYR A 670 0.56 -11.89 -8.18
N ILE A 671 0.08 -11.33 -9.28
CA ILE A 671 0.49 -11.70 -10.60
C ILE A 671 1.74 -10.87 -10.90
N ASN A 672 2.93 -11.45 -10.81
CA ASN A 672 4.13 -10.81 -11.33
C ASN A 672 4.03 -10.70 -12.87
N LEU A 673 4.85 -9.86 -13.49
CA LEU A 673 4.79 -9.61 -14.93
C LEU A 673 4.85 -10.92 -15.76
N GLU A 674 5.72 -11.86 -15.39
CA GLU A 674 5.84 -13.16 -16.06
C GLU A 674 4.55 -14.00 -15.98
N ARG A 675 3.91 -14.04 -14.81
CA ARG A 675 2.62 -14.73 -14.64
C ARG A 675 1.49 -13.93 -15.28
N ALA A 676 1.59 -12.61 -15.39
CA ALA A 676 0.60 -11.76 -16.05
C ALA A 676 0.59 -12.01 -17.56
N GLU A 677 1.76 -12.20 -18.15
CA GLU A 677 1.90 -12.61 -19.55
C GLU A 677 1.34 -14.00 -19.82
N ALA A 678 1.41 -14.90 -18.84
CA ALA A 678 0.85 -16.25 -18.92
C ALA A 678 -0.68 -16.30 -18.68
N LEU A 679 -1.26 -15.28 -18.05
CA LEU A 679 -2.68 -15.23 -17.74
C LEU A 679 -3.50 -14.60 -18.86
N PRO A 680 -4.81 -14.92 -18.95
CA PRO A 680 -5.72 -14.19 -19.83
C PRO A 680 -5.66 -12.69 -19.55
N ARG A 681 -5.70 -11.88 -20.63
CA ARG A 681 -5.75 -10.40 -20.55
C ARG A 681 -6.96 -9.89 -19.76
N VAL A 682 -8.04 -10.67 -19.79
CA VAL A 682 -9.29 -10.38 -19.09
C VAL A 682 -9.52 -11.47 -18.05
N GLN A 683 -9.69 -11.07 -16.79
CA GLN A 683 -9.90 -11.98 -15.65
C GLN A 683 -11.27 -11.71 -15.00
N GLU A 684 -11.82 -12.67 -14.27
CA GLU A 684 -13.11 -12.47 -13.60
C GLU A 684 -12.88 -11.74 -12.25
N ALA A 685 -13.69 -10.73 -11.93
CA ALA A 685 -13.60 -10.04 -10.65
C ALA A 685 -14.40 -10.82 -9.60
N VAL A 686 -13.77 -11.22 -8.49
CA VAL A 686 -14.50 -11.85 -7.36
C VAL A 686 -15.15 -10.79 -6.46
N VAL A 687 -14.44 -9.69 -6.19
CA VAL A 687 -14.93 -8.57 -5.37
C VAL A 687 -14.71 -7.26 -6.11
N TRP A 688 -15.77 -6.45 -6.21
CA TRP A 688 -15.74 -5.10 -6.73
C TRP A 688 -15.90 -4.07 -5.60
N CYS A 689 -14.80 -3.43 -5.22
CA CYS A 689 -14.82 -2.34 -4.26
C CYS A 689 -15.18 -1.02 -4.93
N LEU A 690 -16.31 -0.46 -4.53
CA LEU A 690 -16.82 0.80 -4.99
C LEU A 690 -16.41 1.93 -4.02
N HIS A 691 -16.44 3.17 -4.50
CA HIS A 691 -16.33 4.31 -3.59
C HIS A 691 -17.45 4.32 -2.55
N PRO A 692 -17.14 4.71 -1.29
CA PRO A 692 -18.15 4.85 -0.23
C PRO A 692 -19.30 5.72 -0.69
N ARG A 693 -20.54 5.24 -0.49
CA ARG A 693 -21.77 5.99 -0.76
C ARG A 693 -22.68 5.96 0.46
N SER A 694 -23.40 7.05 0.69
CA SER A 694 -24.38 7.15 1.78
C SER A 694 -25.66 7.82 1.31
N PHE A 695 -26.73 7.66 2.07
CA PHE A 695 -27.92 8.49 1.95
C PHE A 695 -27.57 9.95 2.21
N SER A 696 -28.16 10.84 1.43
CA SER A 696 -27.75 12.26 1.43
C SER A 696 -28.89 13.23 1.15
N GLU A 697 -30.07 12.73 0.78
CA GLU A 697 -31.25 13.56 0.49
C GLU A 697 -31.65 14.40 1.71
N GLN A 698 -31.79 13.78 2.89
CA GLN A 698 -32.16 14.50 4.11
C GLN A 698 -31.14 15.60 4.48
N MET A 699 -29.84 15.32 4.36
CA MET A 699 -28.78 16.30 4.62
C MET A 699 -28.86 17.49 3.67
N ARG A 700 -29.13 17.24 2.37
CA ARG A 700 -29.31 18.32 1.37
C ARG A 700 -30.54 19.15 1.64
N LEU A 701 -31.67 18.53 1.98
CA LEU A 701 -32.90 19.24 2.30
C LEU A 701 -32.71 20.14 3.53
N GLN A 702 -32.03 19.65 4.57
CA GLN A 702 -31.69 20.44 5.76
C GLN A 702 -30.77 21.62 5.41
N ALA A 703 -29.76 21.41 4.56
CA ALA A 703 -28.84 22.46 4.13
C ALA A 703 -29.56 23.55 3.32
N ARG A 704 -30.46 23.16 2.42
CA ARG A 704 -31.31 24.09 1.64
C ARG A 704 -32.23 24.91 2.54
N ALA A 705 -32.97 24.24 3.43
CA ALA A 705 -33.88 24.92 4.37
C ALA A 705 -33.14 25.95 5.25
N THR A 706 -31.94 25.60 5.72
CA THR A 706 -31.09 26.51 6.50
C THR A 706 -30.65 27.73 5.68
N THR A 707 -30.30 27.51 4.41
CA THR A 707 -29.86 28.59 3.50
C THR A 707 -31.03 29.54 3.19
N GLU A 708 -32.22 29.01 2.93
CA GLU A 708 -33.44 29.80 2.70
C GLU A 708 -33.84 30.61 3.94
N GLN A 709 -33.76 30.02 5.13
CA GLN A 709 -33.99 30.73 6.39
C GLN A 709 -33.00 31.88 6.60
N GLN A 710 -31.71 31.67 6.31
CA GLN A 710 -30.70 32.73 6.39
C GLN A 710 -30.89 33.84 5.35
N MET A 711 -31.39 33.51 4.15
CA MET A 711 -31.73 34.52 3.15
C MET A 711 -32.96 35.33 3.55
N ASN A 712 -33.98 34.67 4.10
CA ASN A 712 -35.19 35.34 4.58
C ASN A 712 -34.93 36.21 5.81
N SER A 713 -34.06 35.79 6.74
CA SER A 713 -33.71 36.61 7.92
C SER A 713 -32.86 37.84 7.58
N LYS A 714 -32.27 37.89 6.38
CA LYS A 714 -31.45 39.00 5.89
C LYS A 714 -32.19 39.93 4.93
N ARG A 715 -33.45 39.64 4.59
CA ARG A 715 -34.29 40.59 3.86
C ARG A 715 -34.80 41.63 4.86
N PRO A 716 -34.48 42.92 4.69
CA PRO A 716 -34.85 43.99 5.61
C PRO A 716 -36.36 44.22 5.68
#